data_AF-A0A554NFZ4-F1
#
_entry.id   AF-A0A554NFZ4-F1
#
_cell.length_a   1.000
_cell.length_b   1.000
_cell.length_c   1.000
_cell.angle_alpha   90.00
_cell.angle_beta   90.00
_cell.angle_gamma   90.00
#
_symmetry.space_group_name_H-M   'P 1'
#
loop_
_entity.id
_entity.type
_entity.pdbx_description
1 polymer ?
#
loop_
_entity_poly.entity_id
_entity_poly.type
_entity_poly.pdbx_seq_one_letter_code
_entity_poly.pdbx_strand_id
1 'polypeptide(L)'
;MTENDKSRRTFLKATGAAALTAGIAGCSGDGSSEPTDASTETGTGTGEQTPVVKERTEIVPGSTAVEKTGEYSFRITLREPFSFAVPVLAYSAFSIVPEGVVGDIQGYDGDMSYEEFSTSNPVGAGPFRFETWESGDGGEFAATAFEDYHGEAADFDLQDAIITSPTARFNYFLNENADVAGIPTEKYEPNKVDLPSGAGQRTGSYGPLQNDKTVNMARTPTINTFYVGFNMEKVPKAVRQAMAYVVNRESFVESVFKSRGAGAYNLTPTQIFPGGASAYQEHWQGYDGGDTGGSGFDGLSGYPYSPNQNDVAAAKQVMREAGYGPDNRFELNWLQYESGTWKQMANTIRSRLEAAFIDMNISSAAFGPLLSQSEKGQHEALTLGWIADYPAPQNFLQLVDPPNTVYDAEGTQPNGARLFWSEDAMADENVRQFMVDQFDRIQNNPGTSEEAKQTRADAAVKLEEGLWASAAMIPIYHRTDDLFWYDTVDYDAPGAMGASRSKMVNAASGVKGGTVNGISATFNSLDPIASGNTASGGKIMDMFDAPFNYPNAAPEAEPLLVEDFEANDELTQYEFKLKEGVQFQGDYGEVTADDAVYSIRRLVESSNSTNTYFPLSVLNIDREERTVTYTEAPSGE
;
A
#
# COMPACT_ATOMS: atom_id res chain seq x y z
N MET A 1 18.68 18.85 16.88
CA MET A 1 17.26 18.50 16.80
C MET A 1 16.48 19.29 17.83
N THR A 2 15.62 20.21 17.40
CA THR A 2 14.78 21.02 18.30
C THR A 2 13.65 20.18 18.90
N GLU A 3 12.98 20.67 19.95
CA GLU A 3 11.85 19.97 20.59
C GLU A 3 10.67 19.79 19.60
N ASN A 4 10.48 20.73 18.66
CA ASN A 4 9.55 20.61 17.54
C ASN A 4 9.95 19.52 16.53
N ASP A 5 11.24 19.40 16.18
CA ASP A 5 11.71 18.34 15.28
C ASP A 5 11.53 16.95 15.91
N LYS A 6 11.71 16.84 17.24
CA LYS A 6 11.46 15.60 17.98
C LYS A 6 9.97 15.26 18.05
N SER A 7 9.09 16.25 18.20
CA SER A 7 7.63 16.05 18.16
C SER A 7 7.18 15.52 16.80
N ARG A 8 7.64 16.16 15.70
CA ARG A 8 7.35 15.75 14.31
C ARG A 8 7.75 14.29 14.03
N ARG A 9 8.93 13.87 14.51
CA ARG A 9 9.43 12.51 14.27
C ARG A 9 8.89 11.45 15.23
N THR A 10 8.51 11.82 16.45
CA THR A 10 7.93 10.86 17.42
C THR A 10 6.53 10.43 17.00
N PHE A 11 5.91 11.19 16.08
CA PHE A 11 4.55 10.97 15.62
C PHE A 11 4.43 9.98 14.44
N LEU A 12 5.35 10.01 13.46
CA LEU A 12 5.38 9.02 12.37
C LEU A 12 5.71 7.60 12.85
N LYS A 13 6.31 7.51 14.04
CA LYS A 13 6.49 6.26 14.79
C LYS A 13 5.16 5.61 15.20
N ALA A 14 3.99 6.21 15.01
CA ALA A 14 2.76 5.74 15.65
C ALA A 14 1.88 4.78 14.84
N THR A 15 2.12 4.44 13.56
CA THR A 15 1.31 3.40 12.86
C THR A 15 1.91 2.94 11.52
N GLY A 16 1.89 1.65 11.19
CA GLY A 16 2.38 1.21 9.86
C GLY A 16 2.03 -0.22 9.40
N ALA A 17 0.86 -0.76 9.75
CA ALA A 17 0.50 -2.13 9.36
C ALA A 17 -0.55 -2.25 8.22
N ALA A 18 -1.33 -1.21 7.90
CA ALA A 18 -2.55 -1.39 7.09
C ALA A 18 -2.34 -1.49 5.55
N ALA A 19 -1.27 -0.93 4.98
CA ALA A 19 -1.12 -0.84 3.52
C ALA A 19 -0.64 -2.14 2.84
N LEU A 20 -0.16 -3.13 3.59
CA LEU A 20 0.54 -4.28 3.01
C LEU A 20 -0.41 -5.35 2.44
N THR A 21 -1.60 -5.55 2.99
CA THR A 21 -2.58 -6.53 2.45
C THR A 21 -3.17 -6.11 1.09
N ALA A 22 -2.78 -4.94 0.58
CA ALA A 22 -3.59 -4.18 -0.37
C ALA A 22 -3.17 -4.20 -1.86
N GLY A 23 -2.34 -5.12 -2.38
CA GLY A 23 -2.40 -5.28 -3.84
C GLY A 23 -1.39 -6.13 -4.58
N ILE A 24 -1.14 -7.37 -4.19
CA ILE A 24 -0.52 -8.34 -5.10
C ILE A 24 -1.61 -9.03 -5.92
N ALA A 25 -2.14 -8.34 -6.95
CA ALA A 25 -2.87 -8.98 -8.03
C ALA A 25 -1.90 -9.95 -8.75
N GLY A 26 -1.83 -11.18 -8.23
CA GLY A 26 -0.84 -12.19 -8.59
C GLY A 26 -0.40 -13.10 -7.43
N CYS A 27 -0.70 -12.76 -6.18
CA CYS A 27 -0.49 -13.64 -5.01
C CYS A 27 -1.74 -13.62 -4.15
N SER A 28 -2.71 -14.43 -4.56
CA SER A 28 -3.85 -14.83 -3.75
C SER A 28 -3.35 -15.77 -2.65
N GLY A 29 -3.09 -15.22 -1.47
CA GLY A 29 -2.80 -15.98 -0.26
C GLY A 29 -3.50 -15.28 0.89
N ASP A 30 -4.73 -15.72 1.17
CA ASP A 30 -5.56 -15.17 2.23
C ASP A 30 -5.02 -15.60 3.60
N GLY A 31 -5.10 -14.68 4.58
CA GLY A 31 -4.78 -14.94 5.97
C GLY A 31 -6.04 -14.83 6.80
N SER A 32 -6.86 -15.89 6.80
CA SER A 32 -7.91 -16.06 7.79
C SER A 32 -7.28 -16.56 9.10
N SER A 33 -7.30 -15.74 10.16
CA SER A 33 -6.94 -16.20 11.50
C SER A 33 -8.21 -16.47 12.30
N GLU A 34 -8.73 -17.70 12.22
CA GLU A 34 -9.39 -18.28 13.39
C GLU A 34 -8.31 -18.81 14.36
N PRO A 35 -8.49 -18.64 15.68
CA PRO A 35 -7.50 -19.04 16.66
C PRO A 35 -7.41 -20.57 16.68
N THR A 36 -6.29 -21.12 16.24
CA THR A 36 -6.01 -22.56 16.38
C THR A 36 -4.90 -22.75 17.41
N ASP A 37 -5.25 -23.46 18.49
CA ASP A 37 -4.34 -23.93 19.52
C ASP A 37 -3.17 -24.70 18.90
N ALA A 38 -1.97 -24.14 19.02
CA ALA A 38 -0.72 -24.85 18.78
C ALA A 38 -0.24 -25.45 20.10
N SER A 39 -0.32 -26.78 20.19
CA SER A 39 0.15 -27.56 21.33
C SER A 39 1.66 -27.41 21.54
N THR A 40 2.03 -26.95 22.74
CA THR A 40 3.40 -26.83 23.24
C THR A 40 3.89 -28.15 23.83
N GLU A 41 5.10 -28.56 23.45
CA GLU A 41 5.84 -29.61 24.14
C GLU A 41 6.17 -29.16 25.58
N THR A 42 5.87 -30.04 26.53
CA THR A 42 5.94 -29.80 27.97
C THR A 42 7.39 -29.70 28.47
N GLY A 43 7.80 -28.50 28.86
CA GLY A 43 8.95 -28.25 29.72
C GLY A 43 8.50 -27.70 31.07
N THR A 44 8.45 -28.54 32.11
CA THR A 44 8.01 -28.13 33.46
C THR A 44 9.02 -27.22 34.14
N GLY A 45 8.72 -25.92 34.22
CA GLY A 45 9.46 -24.94 35.02
C GLY A 45 8.49 -24.05 35.79
N THR A 46 8.26 -24.34 37.07
CA THR A 46 7.41 -23.54 37.96
C THR A 46 8.13 -22.23 38.33
N GLY A 47 7.86 -21.17 37.59
CA GLY A 47 8.22 -19.79 37.95
C GLY A 47 6.95 -18.97 38.16
N GLU A 48 6.79 -18.38 39.34
CA GLU A 48 5.71 -17.45 39.68
C GLU A 48 5.81 -16.22 38.76
N GLN A 49 4.97 -16.13 37.72
CA GLN A 49 4.97 -14.98 36.81
C GLN A 49 4.22 -13.81 37.44
N THR A 50 4.94 -12.71 37.67
CA THR A 50 4.37 -11.45 38.18
C THR A 50 3.53 -10.78 37.08
N PRO A 51 2.34 -10.26 37.38
CA PRO A 51 1.51 -9.57 36.38
C PRO A 51 2.28 -8.39 35.76
N VAL A 52 2.35 -8.34 34.44
CA VAL A 52 3.00 -7.25 33.71
C VAL A 52 1.99 -6.12 33.55
N VAL A 53 2.34 -4.95 34.10
CA VAL A 53 1.59 -3.72 33.91
C VAL A 53 2.00 -3.14 32.55
N LYS A 54 1.04 -3.01 31.64
CA LYS A 54 1.22 -2.40 30.32
C LYS A 54 0.45 -1.09 30.24
N GLU A 55 0.92 -0.18 29.40
CA GLU A 55 0.24 1.06 29.06
C GLU A 55 -0.21 1.00 27.59
N ARG A 56 -1.38 1.55 27.30
CA ARG A 56 -1.83 1.83 25.93
C ARG A 56 -2.36 3.24 25.83
N THR A 57 -2.14 3.88 24.70
CA THR A 57 -2.78 5.15 24.36
C THR A 57 -4.18 4.88 23.83
N GLU A 58 -5.18 5.56 24.40
CA GLU A 58 -6.55 5.57 23.92
C GLU A 58 -6.93 6.98 23.48
N ILE A 59 -7.75 7.08 22.45
CA ILE A 59 -8.33 8.34 22.01
C ILE A 59 -9.51 8.67 22.93
N VAL A 60 -9.59 9.92 23.39
CA VAL A 60 -10.74 10.40 24.16
C VAL A 60 -11.94 10.50 23.22
N PRO A 61 -13.06 9.80 23.47
CA PRO A 61 -14.21 9.82 22.56
C PRO A 61 -14.74 11.23 22.34
N GLY A 62 -15.05 11.56 21.07
CA GLY A 62 -15.51 12.89 20.68
C GLY A 62 -14.45 13.98 20.64
N SER A 63 -13.16 13.66 20.91
CA SER A 63 -12.07 14.64 20.84
C SER A 63 -11.45 14.78 19.45
N THR A 64 -11.76 13.88 18.52
CA THR A 64 -11.29 13.94 17.13
C THR A 64 -11.70 15.28 16.50
N ALA A 65 -10.73 16.08 16.06
CA ALA A 65 -10.91 17.46 15.60
C ALA A 65 -11.51 17.53 14.19
N VAL A 66 -12.73 17.02 14.08
CA VAL A 66 -13.61 17.09 12.92
C VAL A 66 -14.93 17.67 13.39
N GLU A 67 -15.28 18.86 12.89
CA GLU A 67 -16.42 19.62 13.39
C GLU A 67 -17.35 20.05 12.26
N LYS A 68 -18.64 20.05 12.55
CA LYS A 68 -19.65 20.65 11.68
C LYS A 68 -19.58 22.17 11.77
N THR A 69 -19.49 22.84 10.63
CA THR A 69 -19.42 24.30 10.51
C THR A 69 -20.64 24.89 9.79
N GLY A 70 -21.44 24.03 9.13
CA GLY A 70 -22.71 24.36 8.47
C GLY A 70 -23.51 23.09 8.19
N GLU A 71 -24.68 23.20 7.56
CA GLU A 71 -25.51 22.02 7.22
C GLU A 71 -24.77 21.05 6.27
N TYR A 72 -24.09 21.60 5.27
CA TYR A 72 -23.25 20.89 4.29
C TYR A 72 -21.78 21.30 4.40
N SER A 73 -21.35 21.77 5.57
CA SER A 73 -19.95 22.19 5.77
C SER A 73 -19.36 21.60 7.03
N PHE A 74 -18.14 21.09 6.90
CA PHE A 74 -17.37 20.54 8.01
C PHE A 74 -15.89 20.90 7.87
N ARG A 75 -15.18 20.87 9.00
CA ARG A 75 -13.75 21.17 9.08
C ARG A 75 -13.00 19.99 9.66
N ILE A 76 -11.81 19.74 9.12
CA ILE A 76 -10.80 18.85 9.72
C ILE A 76 -9.62 19.70 10.18
N THR A 77 -9.18 19.52 11.43
CA THR A 77 -7.96 20.12 11.97
C THR A 77 -6.88 19.06 12.16
N LEU A 78 -5.68 19.35 11.65
CA LEU A 78 -4.51 18.49 11.73
C LEU A 78 -3.54 19.04 12.79
N ARG A 79 -2.82 18.15 13.48
CA ARG A 79 -1.76 18.57 14.42
C ARG A 79 -0.57 19.21 13.71
N GLU A 80 -0.33 18.80 12.46
CA GLU A 80 0.80 19.26 11.66
C GLU A 80 0.39 19.58 10.22
N PRO A 81 1.07 20.54 9.56
CA PRO A 81 0.82 20.88 8.17
C PRO A 81 0.93 19.68 7.21
N PHE A 82 -0.04 19.47 6.32
CA PHE A 82 0.00 18.35 5.37
C PHE A 82 -0.62 18.64 4.00
N SER A 83 0.20 18.91 2.98
CA SER A 83 -0.28 19.27 1.63
C SER A 83 -1.02 18.19 0.85
N PHE A 84 -1.07 16.95 1.34
CA PHE A 84 -1.67 15.81 0.62
C PHE A 84 -2.96 15.32 1.29
N ALA A 85 -3.65 16.17 2.07
CA ALA A 85 -4.90 15.81 2.71
C ALA A 85 -5.98 15.36 1.71
N VAL A 86 -6.14 16.11 0.60
CA VAL A 86 -7.12 15.81 -0.46
C VAL A 86 -6.95 14.41 -1.07
N PRO A 87 -5.77 14.01 -1.60
CA PRO A 87 -5.60 12.67 -2.14
C PRO A 87 -5.75 11.55 -1.09
N VAL A 88 -5.53 11.84 0.20
CA VAL A 88 -5.78 10.86 1.27
C VAL A 88 -7.27 10.72 1.56
N LEU A 89 -8.03 11.81 1.51
CA LEU A 89 -9.50 11.81 1.64
C LEU A 89 -10.22 11.17 0.43
N ALA A 90 -9.50 10.79 -0.62
CA ALA A 90 -10.02 9.97 -1.72
C ALA A 90 -10.03 8.46 -1.41
N TYR A 91 -9.50 8.05 -0.26
CA TYR A 91 -9.47 6.65 0.15
C TYR A 91 -10.86 6.18 0.62
N SER A 92 -11.24 4.94 0.28
CA SER A 92 -12.53 4.36 0.67
C SER A 92 -12.78 4.31 2.18
N ALA A 93 -11.73 4.37 3.00
CA ALA A 93 -11.86 4.45 4.45
C ALA A 93 -12.53 5.75 4.92
N PHE A 94 -12.45 6.82 4.12
CA PHE A 94 -13.14 8.09 4.36
C PHE A 94 -14.52 8.15 3.72
N SER A 95 -15.05 7.04 3.21
CA SER A 95 -16.41 7.00 2.70
C SER A 95 -17.41 7.51 3.74
N ILE A 96 -18.30 8.38 3.31
CA ILE A 96 -19.35 8.93 4.17
C ILE A 96 -20.49 7.91 4.24
N VAL A 97 -20.91 7.61 5.46
CA VAL A 97 -22.01 6.71 5.80
C VAL A 97 -23.06 7.48 6.60
N PRO A 98 -24.34 7.05 6.61
CA PRO A 98 -25.37 7.76 7.34
C PRO A 98 -25.06 7.88 8.84
N GLU A 99 -25.30 9.06 9.40
CA GLU A 99 -25.13 9.32 10.83
C GLU A 99 -25.95 8.33 11.65
N GLY A 100 -25.30 7.65 12.59
CA GLY A 100 -25.99 6.71 13.47
C GLY A 100 -26.42 5.41 12.78
N VAL A 101 -25.97 5.11 11.55
CA VAL A 101 -26.21 3.80 10.94
C VAL A 101 -25.68 2.65 11.80
N VAL A 102 -24.56 2.86 12.51
CA VAL A 102 -23.96 1.91 13.45
C VAL A 102 -23.63 2.61 14.78
N GLY A 103 -24.00 1.99 15.91
CA GLY A 103 -23.82 2.57 17.25
C GLY A 103 -22.51 2.18 17.93
N ASP A 104 -21.39 2.10 17.20
CA ASP A 104 -20.12 1.55 17.71
C ASP A 104 -19.11 2.60 18.23
N ILE A 105 -19.55 3.86 18.34
CA ILE A 105 -18.82 4.95 18.99
C ILE A 105 -19.70 5.73 19.97
N GLN A 106 -19.08 6.41 20.94
CA GLN A 106 -19.81 7.12 21.98
C GLN A 106 -20.67 8.25 21.40
N GLY A 107 -21.95 8.26 21.78
CA GLY A 107 -22.93 9.29 21.39
C GLY A 107 -23.93 8.85 20.33
N TYR A 108 -23.85 7.60 19.85
CA TYR A 108 -24.67 7.07 18.77
C TYR A 108 -25.28 5.71 19.16
N ASP A 109 -26.60 5.57 18.99
CA ASP A 109 -27.33 4.35 19.39
C ASP A 109 -27.37 3.27 18.29
N GLY A 110 -27.16 3.63 17.01
CA GLY A 110 -27.08 2.69 15.89
C GLY A 110 -28.43 2.19 15.37
N ASP A 111 -28.73 2.36 14.09
CA ASP A 111 -29.91 1.75 13.44
C ASP A 111 -29.72 0.24 13.22
N MET A 112 -28.47 -0.20 13.02
CA MET A 112 -28.12 -1.62 12.89
C MET A 112 -26.83 -1.99 13.62
N SER A 113 -26.58 -3.29 13.75
CA SER A 113 -25.35 -3.80 14.32
C SER A 113 -24.17 -3.64 13.35
N TYR A 114 -22.94 -3.59 13.88
CA TYR A 114 -21.73 -3.61 13.07
C TYR A 114 -21.66 -4.85 12.15
N GLU A 115 -22.03 -6.02 12.67
CA GLU A 115 -22.01 -7.27 11.89
C GLU A 115 -22.98 -7.20 10.70
N GLU A 116 -24.18 -6.67 10.92
CA GLU A 116 -25.17 -6.48 9.86
C GLU A 116 -24.67 -5.52 8.78
N PHE A 117 -24.17 -4.34 9.18
CA PHE A 117 -23.65 -3.32 8.26
C PHE A 117 -22.44 -3.83 7.45
N SER A 118 -21.53 -4.52 8.11
CA SER A 118 -20.26 -4.97 7.51
C SER A 118 -20.38 -6.20 6.60
N THR A 119 -21.51 -6.90 6.60
CA THR A 119 -21.64 -8.17 5.85
C THR A 119 -22.90 -8.29 5.00
N SER A 120 -24.03 -7.73 5.44
CA SER A 120 -25.34 -8.04 4.86
C SER A 120 -26.20 -6.82 4.52
N ASN A 121 -25.86 -5.64 5.03
CA ASN A 121 -26.63 -4.43 4.80
C ASN A 121 -25.74 -3.15 4.80
N PRO A 122 -24.65 -3.11 4.01
CA PRO A 122 -23.87 -1.89 3.87
C PRO A 122 -24.71 -0.79 3.20
N VAL A 123 -24.67 0.42 3.73
CA VAL A 123 -25.42 1.58 3.22
C VAL A 123 -24.47 2.73 2.93
N GLY A 124 -24.40 3.13 1.65
CA GLY A 124 -23.57 4.23 1.19
C GLY A 124 -24.30 5.18 0.23
N ALA A 125 -23.56 6.08 -0.39
CA ALA A 125 -24.03 6.98 -1.44
C ALA A 125 -23.45 6.64 -2.83
N GLY A 126 -22.79 5.48 -2.97
CA GLY A 126 -22.11 5.07 -4.19
C GLY A 126 -23.04 4.56 -5.30
N PRO A 127 -22.49 4.27 -6.49
CA PRO A 127 -23.26 3.97 -7.71
C PRO A 127 -23.99 2.62 -7.69
N PHE A 128 -23.65 1.69 -6.79
CA PHE A 128 -24.30 0.38 -6.70
C PHE A 128 -24.83 0.11 -5.29
N ARG A 129 -26.03 -0.47 -5.22
CA ARG A 129 -26.66 -0.98 -4.00
C ARG A 129 -26.29 -2.43 -3.77
N PHE A 130 -25.96 -2.77 -2.53
CA PHE A 130 -25.69 -4.16 -2.15
C PHE A 130 -26.90 -5.07 -2.35
N GLU A 131 -26.69 -6.28 -2.88
CA GLU A 131 -27.71 -7.33 -2.94
C GLU A 131 -27.36 -8.53 -2.08
N THR A 132 -26.17 -9.11 -2.29
CA THR A 132 -25.74 -10.30 -1.54
C THR A 132 -24.23 -10.44 -1.51
N TRP A 133 -23.76 -11.12 -0.48
CA TRP A 133 -22.40 -11.62 -0.36
C TRP A 133 -22.39 -12.99 0.31
N GLU A 134 -22.03 -14.00 -0.46
CA GLU A 134 -21.70 -15.33 0.05
C GLU A 134 -20.18 -15.41 0.26
N SER A 135 -19.76 -15.49 1.53
CA SER A 135 -18.34 -15.43 1.89
C SER A 135 -17.55 -16.69 1.52
N GLY A 136 -16.25 -16.55 1.29
CA GLY A 136 -15.31 -17.67 1.11
C GLY A 136 -15.08 -18.06 -0.35
N ASP A 137 -14.12 -18.98 -0.57
CA ASP A 137 -13.79 -19.51 -1.89
C ASP A 137 -14.97 -20.28 -2.49
N GLY A 138 -15.41 -19.88 -3.69
CA GLY A 138 -16.60 -20.40 -4.36
C GLY A 138 -17.90 -19.66 -4.05
N GLY A 139 -17.85 -18.59 -3.24
CA GLY A 139 -18.98 -17.69 -3.01
C GLY A 139 -19.17 -16.66 -4.13
N GLU A 140 -20.14 -15.77 -3.94
CA GLU A 140 -20.54 -14.75 -4.91
C GLU A 140 -20.82 -13.41 -4.23
N PHE A 141 -20.66 -12.32 -4.97
CA PHE A 141 -21.10 -10.99 -4.58
C PHE A 141 -21.93 -10.38 -5.68
N ALA A 142 -23.03 -9.72 -5.33
CA ALA A 142 -23.84 -8.98 -6.28
C ALA A 142 -24.25 -7.61 -5.75
N ALA A 143 -24.38 -6.67 -6.67
CA ALA A 143 -24.86 -5.32 -6.41
C ALA A 143 -25.62 -4.80 -7.64
N THR A 144 -26.68 -4.01 -7.43
CA THR A 144 -27.52 -3.44 -8.48
C THR A 144 -27.25 -1.96 -8.68
N ALA A 145 -27.48 -1.43 -9.88
CA ALA A 145 -27.32 0.00 -10.13
C ALA A 145 -28.21 0.86 -9.21
N PHE A 146 -27.65 1.93 -8.64
CA PHE A 146 -28.41 2.94 -7.91
C PHE A 146 -28.92 4.02 -8.87
N GLU A 147 -30.21 3.98 -9.21
CA GLU A 147 -30.83 4.90 -10.18
C GLU A 147 -30.70 6.39 -9.78
N ASP A 148 -30.77 6.71 -8.49
CA ASP A 148 -30.65 8.09 -7.98
C ASP A 148 -29.22 8.48 -7.60
N TYR A 149 -28.21 7.77 -8.13
CA TYR A 149 -26.81 8.12 -7.92
C TYR A 149 -26.53 9.56 -8.37
N HIS A 150 -25.81 10.32 -7.53
CA HIS A 150 -25.56 11.75 -7.77
C HIS A 150 -24.60 12.03 -8.93
N GLY A 151 -23.84 11.02 -9.38
CA GLY A 151 -23.04 11.05 -10.60
C GLY A 151 -23.80 10.51 -11.81
N GLU A 152 -23.06 10.01 -12.80
CA GLU A 152 -23.66 9.23 -13.89
C GLU A 152 -24.03 7.84 -13.35
N ALA A 153 -25.33 7.53 -13.30
CA ALA A 153 -25.81 6.24 -12.84
C ALA A 153 -25.37 5.11 -13.79
N ALA A 154 -25.02 3.96 -13.23
CA ALA A 154 -24.71 2.77 -14.02
C ALA A 154 -25.96 2.25 -14.74
N ASP A 155 -25.80 1.71 -15.95
CA ASP A 155 -26.85 1.03 -16.72
C ASP A 155 -26.72 -0.50 -16.66
N PHE A 156 -25.95 -1.01 -15.70
CA PHE A 156 -25.66 -2.43 -15.49
C PHE A 156 -25.56 -2.77 -14.01
N ASP A 157 -25.73 -4.05 -13.69
CA ASP A 157 -25.50 -4.62 -12.37
C ASP A 157 -24.10 -5.26 -12.27
N LEU A 158 -23.69 -5.63 -11.06
CA LEU A 158 -22.43 -6.32 -10.77
C LEU A 158 -22.69 -7.74 -10.26
N GLN A 159 -21.93 -8.70 -10.77
CA GLN A 159 -21.85 -10.04 -10.19
C GLN A 159 -20.40 -10.54 -10.21
N ASP A 160 -19.83 -10.81 -9.05
CA ASP A 160 -18.47 -11.34 -8.91
C ASP A 160 -18.48 -12.76 -8.36
N ALA A 161 -17.75 -13.67 -9.01
CA ALA A 161 -17.39 -14.95 -8.42
C ALA A 161 -16.17 -14.80 -7.49
N ILE A 162 -16.27 -15.27 -6.25
CA ILE A 162 -15.15 -15.27 -5.29
C ILE A 162 -14.31 -16.52 -5.52
N ILE A 163 -13.12 -16.34 -6.09
CA ILE A 163 -12.24 -17.45 -6.45
C ILE A 163 -10.83 -17.12 -5.97
N THR A 164 -10.24 -17.94 -5.12
CA THR A 164 -8.90 -17.68 -4.55
C THR A 164 -7.78 -18.20 -5.44
N SER A 165 -7.97 -19.34 -6.12
CA SER A 165 -6.92 -19.96 -6.94
C SER A 165 -6.68 -19.21 -8.26
N PRO A 166 -5.45 -18.73 -8.55
CA PRO A 166 -5.15 -18.07 -9.83
C PRO A 166 -5.45 -18.94 -11.06
N THR A 167 -5.28 -20.26 -10.95
CA THR A 167 -5.61 -21.19 -12.05
C THR A 167 -7.11 -21.32 -12.23
N ALA A 168 -7.90 -21.36 -11.15
CA ALA A 168 -9.35 -21.39 -11.24
C ALA A 168 -9.91 -20.08 -11.83
N ARG A 169 -9.37 -18.92 -11.42
CA ARG A 169 -9.73 -17.61 -12.01
C ARG A 169 -9.49 -17.58 -13.52
N PHE A 170 -8.32 -18.04 -13.95
CA PHE A 170 -7.98 -18.09 -15.38
C PHE A 170 -8.93 -19.02 -16.16
N ASN A 171 -9.27 -20.18 -15.62
CA ASN A 171 -10.22 -21.09 -16.24
C ASN A 171 -11.65 -20.51 -16.28
N TYR A 172 -12.08 -19.80 -15.24
CA TYR A 172 -13.37 -19.12 -15.18
C TYR A 172 -13.49 -18.06 -16.28
N PHE A 173 -12.44 -17.25 -16.45
CA PHE A 173 -12.33 -16.28 -17.55
C PHE A 173 -12.29 -16.97 -18.92
N LEU A 174 -11.50 -18.04 -19.10
CA LEU A 174 -11.45 -18.81 -20.37
C LEU A 174 -12.81 -19.41 -20.76
N ASN A 175 -13.64 -19.74 -19.79
CA ASN A 175 -14.99 -20.23 -20.01
C ASN A 175 -15.99 -19.10 -20.30
N GLU A 176 -15.52 -17.85 -20.36
CA GLU A 176 -16.33 -16.64 -20.58
C GLU A 176 -17.35 -16.37 -19.48
N ASN A 177 -17.11 -16.89 -18.28
CA ASN A 177 -17.96 -16.62 -17.12
C ASN A 177 -17.63 -15.28 -16.45
N ALA A 178 -16.52 -14.64 -16.83
CA ALA A 178 -16.15 -13.30 -16.42
C ALA A 178 -15.82 -12.45 -17.64
N ASP A 179 -16.29 -11.21 -17.63
CA ASP A 179 -16.12 -10.24 -18.69
C ASP A 179 -14.72 -9.62 -18.66
N VAL A 180 -14.17 -9.41 -17.46
CA VAL A 180 -12.86 -8.79 -17.21
C VAL A 180 -12.05 -9.63 -16.22
N ALA A 181 -10.78 -9.87 -16.51
CA ALA A 181 -9.88 -10.58 -15.59
C ALA A 181 -8.41 -10.21 -15.79
N GLY A 182 -7.61 -10.47 -14.76
CA GLY A 182 -6.15 -10.58 -14.90
C GLY A 182 -5.74 -12.00 -15.29
N ILE A 183 -4.72 -12.14 -16.15
CA ILE A 183 -4.10 -13.44 -16.45
C ILE A 183 -2.90 -13.66 -15.51
N PRO A 184 -2.81 -14.81 -14.80
CA PRO A 184 -1.65 -15.14 -13.97
C PRO A 184 -0.36 -15.19 -14.78
N THR A 185 0.75 -14.73 -14.22
CA THR A 185 2.04 -14.69 -14.93
C THR A 185 2.45 -16.06 -15.46
N GLU A 186 2.15 -17.15 -14.75
CA GLU A 186 2.43 -18.52 -15.20
C GLU A 186 1.68 -18.88 -16.50
N LYS A 187 0.47 -18.34 -16.69
CA LYS A 187 -0.39 -18.56 -17.87
C LYS A 187 -0.21 -17.51 -18.97
N TYR A 188 0.47 -16.42 -18.67
CA TYR A 188 0.72 -15.32 -19.61
C TYR A 188 1.83 -15.66 -20.61
N GLU A 189 1.66 -15.28 -21.87
CA GLU A 189 2.58 -15.57 -22.98
C GLU A 189 2.91 -14.25 -23.71
N PRO A 190 4.12 -13.69 -23.53
CA PRO A 190 4.47 -12.37 -24.08
C PRO A 190 4.32 -12.23 -25.60
N ASN A 191 4.48 -13.32 -26.33
CA ASN A 191 4.36 -13.36 -27.80
C ASN A 191 2.92 -13.25 -28.30
N LYS A 192 1.91 -13.28 -27.41
CA LYS A 192 0.49 -13.09 -27.75
C LYS A 192 0.01 -11.65 -27.63
N VAL A 193 0.88 -10.74 -27.19
CA VAL A 193 0.57 -9.33 -26.96
C VAL A 193 0.63 -8.56 -28.27
N ASP A 194 -0.43 -7.83 -28.57
CA ASP A 194 -0.44 -6.78 -29.58
C ASP A 194 -0.78 -5.46 -28.90
N LEU A 195 0.25 -4.67 -28.60
CA LEU A 195 0.14 -3.36 -27.96
C LEU A 195 0.98 -2.33 -28.72
N PRO A 196 0.51 -1.08 -28.82
CA PRO A 196 1.34 0.00 -29.32
C PRO A 196 2.56 0.23 -28.43
N SER A 197 3.62 0.79 -29.02
CA SER A 197 4.74 1.34 -28.25
C SER A 197 4.33 2.66 -27.59
N GLY A 198 4.82 2.92 -26.39
CA GLY A 198 4.53 4.17 -25.68
C GLY A 198 4.78 4.07 -24.18
N ALA A 199 4.83 5.24 -23.54
CA ALA A 199 4.77 5.38 -22.09
C ALA A 199 3.31 5.47 -21.63
N GLY A 200 3.05 5.20 -20.35
CA GLY A 200 1.70 5.26 -19.78
C GLY A 200 0.82 4.05 -20.12
N GLN A 201 -0.49 4.22 -19.90
CA GLN A 201 -1.48 3.19 -20.18
C GLN A 201 -1.62 2.98 -21.69
N ARG A 202 -1.75 1.72 -22.10
CA ARG A 202 -1.88 1.32 -23.51
C ARG A 202 -2.91 0.22 -23.65
N THR A 203 -3.72 0.33 -24.68
CA THR A 203 -4.77 -0.64 -25.01
C THR A 203 -4.47 -1.32 -26.34
N GLY A 204 -4.85 -2.59 -26.46
CA GLY A 204 -4.64 -3.42 -27.64
C GLY A 204 -5.30 -4.78 -27.44
N SER A 205 -4.65 -5.84 -27.89
CA SER A 205 -5.23 -7.19 -27.83
C SER A 205 -4.25 -8.24 -27.33
N TYR A 206 -4.79 -9.37 -26.88
CA TYR A 206 -4.02 -10.52 -26.43
C TYR A 206 -4.67 -11.82 -26.92
N GLY A 207 -3.92 -12.65 -27.63
CA GLY A 207 -4.43 -13.95 -28.07
C GLY A 207 -3.63 -14.62 -29.20
N PRO A 208 -4.13 -15.76 -29.70
CA PRO A 208 -5.32 -16.47 -29.20
C PRO A 208 -5.07 -17.12 -27.83
N LEU A 209 -6.12 -17.12 -27.00
CA LEU A 209 -6.20 -17.86 -25.74
C LEU A 209 -6.39 -19.37 -25.99
N GLN A 210 -6.48 -20.16 -24.92
CA GLN A 210 -6.72 -21.60 -25.03
C GLN A 210 -8.11 -21.97 -25.56
N ASN A 211 -9.05 -21.02 -25.51
CA ASN A 211 -10.39 -21.13 -26.11
C ASN A 211 -10.45 -20.54 -27.53
N ASP A 212 -9.29 -20.35 -28.18
CA ASP A 212 -9.11 -19.80 -29.52
C ASP A 212 -9.58 -18.34 -29.71
N LYS A 213 -9.96 -17.64 -28.63
CA LYS A 213 -10.36 -16.23 -28.69
C LYS A 213 -9.18 -15.27 -28.54
N THR A 214 -9.27 -14.13 -29.20
CA THR A 214 -8.48 -12.94 -28.87
C THR A 214 -9.31 -12.04 -27.98
N VAL A 215 -8.72 -11.55 -26.90
CA VAL A 215 -9.35 -10.62 -25.96
C VAL A 215 -8.73 -9.24 -26.11
N ASN A 216 -9.47 -8.22 -25.71
CA ASN A 216 -8.90 -6.89 -25.54
C ASN A 216 -7.96 -6.91 -24.32
N MET A 217 -6.95 -6.04 -24.32
CA MET A 217 -6.10 -5.85 -23.16
C MET A 217 -5.74 -4.39 -22.94
N ALA A 218 -5.47 -4.04 -21.69
CA ALA A 218 -4.79 -2.82 -21.30
C ALA A 218 -3.58 -3.16 -20.45
N ARG A 219 -2.50 -2.39 -20.64
CA ARG A 219 -1.31 -2.39 -19.79
C ARG A 219 -1.14 -1.02 -19.15
N THR A 220 -1.27 -0.95 -17.83
CA THR A 220 -1.17 0.28 -17.05
C THR A 220 0.10 0.25 -16.17
N PRO A 221 1.07 1.16 -16.35
CA PRO A 221 2.10 1.41 -15.35
C PRO A 221 1.46 1.98 -14.08
N THR A 222 1.57 1.27 -12.96
CA THR A 222 0.97 1.68 -11.69
C THR A 222 2.02 2.20 -10.71
N ILE A 223 1.57 2.96 -9.69
CA ILE A 223 2.44 3.61 -8.72
C ILE A 223 2.74 2.61 -7.60
N ASN A 224 3.75 1.76 -7.84
CA ASN A 224 4.21 0.76 -6.90
C ASN A 224 5.70 0.44 -7.12
N THR A 225 6.30 -0.15 -6.09
CA THR A 225 7.66 -0.68 -6.16
C THR A 225 7.75 -1.96 -5.34
N PHE A 226 8.26 -3.01 -5.98
CA PHE A 226 8.55 -4.28 -5.34
C PHE A 226 10.03 -4.41 -5.08
N TYR A 227 10.41 -4.87 -3.88
CA TYR A 227 11.77 -4.76 -3.38
C TYR A 227 12.19 -5.94 -2.50
N VAL A 228 13.50 -6.01 -2.24
CA VAL A 228 14.10 -6.81 -1.16
C VAL A 228 14.57 -5.84 -0.08
N GLY A 229 13.99 -5.92 1.11
CA GLY A 229 14.42 -5.16 2.29
C GLY A 229 15.33 -6.00 3.17
N PHE A 230 16.23 -5.35 3.91
CA PHE A 230 17.11 -6.02 4.86
C PHE A 230 16.86 -5.56 6.27
N ASN A 231 16.93 -6.49 7.22
CA ASN A 231 17.08 -6.13 8.63
C ASN A 231 18.49 -5.60 8.85
N MET A 232 18.59 -4.28 9.06
CA MET A 232 19.84 -3.53 9.12
C MET A 232 20.66 -3.83 10.38
N GLU A 233 20.05 -4.37 11.44
CA GLU A 233 20.75 -4.85 12.63
C GLU A 233 21.36 -6.24 12.45
N LYS A 234 20.89 -7.03 11.47
CA LYS A 234 21.31 -8.43 11.27
C LYS A 234 22.17 -8.66 10.04
N VAL A 235 22.03 -7.82 9.01
CA VAL A 235 22.69 -8.04 7.72
C VAL A 235 23.78 -6.99 7.49
N PRO A 236 25.07 -7.38 7.43
CA PRO A 236 26.17 -6.45 7.16
C PRO A 236 26.06 -5.75 5.81
N LYS A 237 26.53 -4.51 5.71
CA LYS A 237 26.52 -3.70 4.47
C LYS A 237 27.12 -4.45 3.27
N ALA A 238 28.22 -5.16 3.46
CA ALA A 238 28.87 -5.92 2.37
C ALA A 238 27.96 -7.01 1.77
N VAL A 239 27.15 -7.68 2.60
CA VAL A 239 26.17 -8.69 2.14
C VAL A 239 25.06 -8.02 1.32
N ARG A 240 24.57 -6.87 1.78
CA ARG A 240 23.55 -6.08 1.05
C ARG A 240 24.07 -5.57 -0.29
N GLN A 241 25.32 -5.08 -0.33
CA GLN A 241 25.98 -4.66 -1.56
C GLN A 241 26.22 -5.83 -2.52
N ALA A 242 26.68 -6.98 -2.00
CA ALA A 242 26.84 -8.19 -2.80
C ALA A 242 25.53 -8.63 -3.45
N MET A 243 24.40 -8.56 -2.72
CA MET A 243 23.06 -8.76 -3.28
C MET A 243 22.78 -7.76 -4.41
N ALA A 244 23.00 -6.47 -4.17
CA ALA A 244 22.73 -5.42 -5.16
C ALA A 244 23.51 -5.62 -6.47
N TYR A 245 24.78 -6.09 -6.41
CA TYR A 245 25.60 -6.40 -7.57
C TYR A 245 25.10 -7.60 -8.38
N VAL A 246 24.48 -8.62 -7.76
CA VAL A 246 24.05 -9.84 -8.47
C VAL A 246 22.63 -9.75 -9.04
N VAL A 247 21.91 -8.66 -8.77
CA VAL A 247 20.55 -8.42 -9.26
C VAL A 247 20.57 -7.70 -10.61
N ASN A 248 20.25 -8.46 -11.67
CA ASN A 248 19.94 -7.89 -12.99
C ASN A 248 18.41 -7.77 -13.12
N ARG A 249 17.89 -6.54 -12.99
CA ARG A 249 16.45 -6.26 -12.90
C ARG A 249 15.75 -6.50 -14.22
N GLU A 250 16.35 -6.03 -15.30
CA GLU A 250 15.84 -6.14 -16.67
C GLU A 250 15.70 -7.60 -17.06
N SER A 251 16.72 -8.42 -16.77
CA SER A 251 16.69 -9.86 -17.01
C SER A 251 15.60 -10.56 -16.19
N PHE A 252 15.42 -10.19 -14.92
CA PHE A 252 14.32 -10.75 -14.12
C PHE A 252 12.95 -10.30 -14.63
N VAL A 253 12.78 -9.02 -14.96
CA VAL A 253 11.54 -8.49 -15.51
C VAL A 253 11.18 -9.22 -16.81
N GLU A 254 12.12 -9.39 -17.73
CA GLU A 254 11.89 -10.09 -18.99
C GLU A 254 11.60 -11.59 -18.79
N SER A 255 12.49 -12.30 -18.08
CA SER A 255 12.47 -13.77 -18.07
C SER A 255 11.60 -14.39 -16.98
N VAL A 256 11.44 -13.71 -15.84
CA VAL A 256 10.71 -14.22 -14.67
C VAL A 256 9.33 -13.55 -14.60
N PHE A 257 9.26 -12.23 -14.74
CA PHE A 257 8.00 -11.48 -14.71
C PHE A 257 7.34 -11.31 -16.09
N LYS A 258 7.91 -11.89 -17.15
CA LYS A 258 7.36 -11.89 -18.51
C LYS A 258 7.06 -10.50 -19.06
N SER A 259 7.95 -9.55 -18.78
CA SER A 259 7.88 -8.14 -19.16
C SER A 259 6.66 -7.38 -18.61
N ARG A 260 6.11 -7.83 -17.46
CA ARG A 260 5.00 -7.18 -16.75
C ARG A 260 5.49 -6.21 -15.67
N GLY A 261 6.33 -5.27 -16.10
CA GLY A 261 6.91 -4.24 -15.25
C GLY A 261 8.13 -3.60 -15.89
N ALA A 262 8.81 -2.75 -15.11
CA ALA A 262 10.07 -2.12 -15.47
C ALA A 262 11.07 -2.25 -14.32
N GLY A 263 12.36 -2.42 -14.62
CA GLY A 263 13.41 -2.49 -13.60
C GLY A 263 13.44 -1.22 -12.74
N ALA A 264 13.39 -1.39 -11.41
CA ALA A 264 13.34 -0.28 -10.46
C ALA A 264 14.73 0.02 -9.92
N TYR A 265 15.26 1.20 -10.19
CA TYR A 265 16.50 1.70 -9.61
C TYR A 265 16.24 2.64 -8.44
N ASN A 266 15.10 3.34 -8.44
CA ASN A 266 14.65 4.15 -7.31
C ASN A 266 13.48 3.43 -6.61
N LEU A 267 13.26 3.75 -5.34
CA LEU A 267 12.07 3.33 -4.61
C LEU A 267 10.82 4.07 -5.11
N THR A 268 10.97 5.35 -5.44
CA THR A 268 9.91 6.22 -5.98
C THR A 268 9.60 5.84 -7.45
N PRO A 269 8.36 5.45 -7.78
CA PRO A 269 7.95 5.12 -9.15
C PRO A 269 8.03 6.31 -10.12
N THR A 270 8.22 6.02 -11.39
CA THR A 270 8.45 7.01 -12.46
C THR A 270 7.34 8.06 -12.59
N GLN A 271 6.09 7.68 -12.29
CA GLN A 271 4.91 8.54 -12.40
C GLN A 271 4.90 9.66 -11.35
N ILE A 272 5.55 9.45 -10.22
CA ILE A 272 5.60 10.41 -9.11
C ILE A 272 7.03 10.85 -8.77
N PHE A 273 8.03 10.38 -9.52
CA PHE A 273 9.41 10.81 -9.35
C PHE A 273 9.54 12.30 -9.66
N PRO A 274 10.27 13.10 -8.86
CA PRO A 274 10.49 14.52 -9.15
C PRO A 274 11.10 14.74 -10.54
N GLY A 275 10.43 15.52 -11.39
CA GLY A 275 10.83 15.71 -12.79
C GLY A 275 10.39 14.59 -13.75
N GLY A 276 9.61 13.62 -13.27
CA GLY A 276 8.98 12.57 -14.06
C GLY A 276 9.94 11.50 -14.59
N ALA A 277 9.47 10.74 -15.58
CA ALA A 277 10.19 9.58 -16.11
C ALA A 277 11.57 9.90 -16.71
N SER A 278 11.74 11.07 -17.33
CA SER A 278 13.04 11.51 -17.86
C SER A 278 14.05 11.77 -16.76
N ALA A 279 13.67 12.53 -15.72
CA ALA A 279 14.54 12.78 -14.57
C ALA A 279 14.86 11.48 -13.81
N TYR A 280 13.89 10.57 -13.66
CA TYR A 280 14.13 9.25 -13.11
C TYR A 280 15.24 8.51 -13.87
N GLN A 281 15.18 8.53 -15.21
CA GLN A 281 16.16 7.83 -16.05
C GLN A 281 17.54 8.47 -15.95
N GLU A 282 17.62 9.80 -16.00
CA GLU A 282 18.86 10.55 -15.84
C GLU A 282 19.50 10.30 -14.47
N HIS A 283 18.69 10.25 -13.41
CA HIS A 283 19.17 10.07 -12.03
C HIS A 283 19.99 8.80 -11.85
N TRP A 284 19.49 7.64 -12.26
CA TRP A 284 20.23 6.38 -12.05
C TRP A 284 21.36 6.16 -13.07
N GLN A 285 21.27 6.78 -14.26
CA GLN A 285 22.28 6.65 -15.32
C GLN A 285 23.49 7.57 -15.15
N GLY A 286 23.34 8.70 -14.45
CA GLY A 286 24.38 9.72 -14.33
C GLY A 286 23.83 11.14 -14.36
N TYR A 287 23.87 11.89 -13.25
CA TYR A 287 23.51 13.32 -13.18
C TYR A 287 24.51 14.13 -12.32
N ASP A 288 24.59 15.46 -12.50
CA ASP A 288 25.45 16.37 -11.73
C ASP A 288 24.84 16.65 -10.35
N GLY A 289 25.20 15.84 -9.35
CA GLY A 289 24.72 15.94 -7.98
C GLY A 289 25.06 17.30 -7.35
N GLY A 290 24.04 18.15 -7.16
CA GLY A 290 24.18 19.47 -6.55
C GLY A 290 24.54 19.42 -5.05
N ASP A 291 24.73 20.61 -4.44
CA ASP A 291 25.20 20.81 -3.05
C ASP A 291 24.42 19.99 -1.99
N THR A 292 25.15 19.34 -1.09
CA THR A 292 24.72 18.23 -0.21
C THR A 292 24.52 18.62 1.25
N GLY A 293 24.68 19.90 1.60
CA GLY A 293 24.27 20.43 2.90
C GLY A 293 25.12 19.98 4.10
N GLY A 294 26.32 19.44 3.88
CA GLY A 294 27.35 19.32 4.92
C GLY A 294 27.27 18.10 5.86
N SER A 295 26.55 17.03 5.48
CA SER A 295 26.42 15.78 6.26
C SER A 295 27.66 14.86 6.25
N GLY A 296 28.71 15.21 5.49
CA GLY A 296 29.89 14.36 5.28
C GLY A 296 29.71 13.24 4.24
N PHE A 297 28.50 13.06 3.70
CA PHE A 297 28.20 12.25 2.54
C PHE A 297 27.61 13.13 1.42
N ASP A 298 28.26 13.14 0.26
CA ASP A 298 27.94 14.04 -0.85
C ASP A 298 26.96 13.47 -1.87
N GLY A 299 26.14 12.48 -1.46
CA GLY A 299 25.21 11.83 -2.36
C GLY A 299 25.91 10.91 -3.38
N LEU A 300 25.15 10.47 -4.39
CA LEU A 300 25.65 9.66 -5.49
C LEU A 300 25.17 10.21 -6.83
N SER A 301 26.06 10.31 -7.80
CA SER A 301 25.73 10.80 -9.14
C SER A 301 25.10 9.74 -10.06
N GLY A 302 24.75 8.56 -9.54
CA GLY A 302 24.19 7.44 -10.31
C GLY A 302 24.21 6.10 -9.55
N TYR A 303 23.55 5.09 -10.10
CA TYR A 303 23.41 3.79 -9.44
C TYR A 303 24.74 3.01 -9.41
N PRO A 304 25.25 2.61 -8.23
CA PRO A 304 26.64 2.16 -8.09
C PRO A 304 26.88 0.66 -8.32
N TYR A 305 25.81 -0.14 -8.51
CA TYR A 305 25.89 -1.61 -8.49
C TYR A 305 25.75 -2.26 -9.87
N SER A 306 26.48 -1.75 -10.88
CA SER A 306 26.52 -2.33 -12.23
C SER A 306 25.12 -2.48 -12.86
N PRO A 307 24.42 -1.37 -13.19
CA PRO A 307 23.05 -1.42 -13.69
C PRO A 307 22.92 -2.29 -14.96
N ASN A 308 21.79 -2.96 -15.10
CA ASN A 308 21.49 -3.91 -16.18
C ASN A 308 22.47 -5.09 -16.30
N GLN A 309 23.20 -5.42 -15.24
CA GLN A 309 24.16 -6.51 -15.20
C GLN A 309 24.04 -7.33 -13.91
N ASN A 310 24.65 -8.51 -13.89
CA ASN A 310 24.93 -9.23 -12.67
C ASN A 310 26.46 -9.32 -12.54
N ASP A 311 27.00 -8.75 -11.47
CA ASP A 311 28.44 -8.61 -11.25
C ASP A 311 28.88 -9.44 -10.05
N VAL A 312 28.95 -10.76 -10.26
CA VAL A 312 29.41 -11.70 -9.24
C VAL A 312 30.86 -11.44 -8.83
N ALA A 313 31.67 -10.81 -9.69
CA ALA A 313 33.05 -10.48 -9.38
C ALA A 313 33.12 -9.32 -8.36
N ALA A 314 32.37 -8.24 -8.57
CA ALA A 314 32.23 -7.16 -7.61
C ALA A 314 31.62 -7.65 -6.29
N ALA A 315 30.58 -8.50 -6.36
CA ALA A 315 29.98 -9.11 -5.17
C ALA A 315 31.00 -9.93 -4.35
N LYS A 316 31.83 -10.75 -5.02
CA LYS A 316 32.93 -11.48 -4.37
C LYS A 316 33.97 -10.54 -3.75
N GLN A 317 34.27 -9.44 -4.43
CA GLN A 317 35.28 -8.48 -3.98
C GLN A 317 34.83 -7.79 -2.70
N VAL A 318 33.63 -7.20 -2.66
CA VAL A 318 33.11 -6.52 -1.47
C VAL A 318 33.01 -7.47 -0.27
N MET A 319 32.65 -8.74 -0.51
CA MET A 319 32.61 -9.75 0.54
C MET A 319 34.00 -10.10 1.08
N ARG A 320 35.03 -10.21 0.23
CA ARG A 320 36.43 -10.43 0.66
C ARG A 320 36.99 -9.27 1.46
N GLU A 321 36.71 -8.04 1.03
CA GLU A 321 37.14 -6.83 1.73
C GLU A 321 36.51 -6.75 3.13
N ALA A 322 35.30 -7.29 3.30
CA ALA A 322 34.64 -7.44 4.60
C ALA A 322 35.08 -8.68 5.40
N GLY A 323 36.06 -9.46 4.92
CA GLY A 323 36.62 -10.61 5.64
C GLY A 323 35.91 -11.95 5.40
N TYR A 324 34.98 -12.02 4.43
CA TYR A 324 34.33 -13.28 4.04
C TYR A 324 35.13 -14.00 2.95
N GLY A 325 35.00 -15.33 2.93
CA GLY A 325 35.74 -16.19 2.01
C GLY A 325 35.24 -17.63 2.06
N PRO A 326 35.93 -18.57 1.39
CA PRO A 326 35.53 -19.97 1.36
C PRO A 326 35.37 -20.61 2.75
N ASP A 327 36.22 -20.22 3.70
CA ASP A 327 36.25 -20.76 5.07
C ASP A 327 35.50 -19.90 6.10
N ASN A 328 34.97 -18.74 5.67
CA ASN A 328 34.21 -17.81 6.50
C ASN A 328 33.08 -17.21 5.64
N ARG A 329 31.98 -17.95 5.52
CA ARG A 329 30.83 -17.61 4.69
C ARG A 329 29.74 -16.96 5.54
N PHE A 330 28.90 -16.13 4.94
CA PHE A 330 27.73 -15.56 5.60
C PHE A 330 26.49 -16.40 5.29
N GLU A 331 25.78 -16.88 6.31
CA GLU A 331 24.47 -17.51 6.12
C GLU A 331 23.39 -16.42 6.10
N LEU A 332 22.58 -16.38 5.03
CA LEU A 332 21.52 -15.38 4.84
C LEU A 332 20.13 -16.04 4.82
N ASN A 333 19.28 -15.68 5.77
CA ASN A 333 17.90 -16.12 5.86
C ASN A 333 16.97 -15.18 5.09
N TRP A 334 16.48 -15.66 3.95
CA TRP A 334 15.54 -14.97 3.07
C TRP A 334 14.11 -15.41 3.36
N LEU A 335 13.23 -14.46 3.65
CA LEU A 335 11.80 -14.64 3.81
C LEU A 335 11.06 -13.99 2.64
N GLN A 336 10.12 -14.73 2.04
CA GLN A 336 9.26 -14.20 0.97
C GLN A 336 7.82 -14.67 1.13
N TYR A 337 6.90 -13.96 0.49
CA TYR A 337 5.53 -14.46 0.37
C TYR A 337 5.47 -15.59 -0.65
N GLU A 338 4.41 -16.40 -0.57
CA GLU A 338 4.19 -17.49 -1.52
C GLU A 338 3.99 -16.96 -2.95
N SER A 339 5.01 -17.17 -3.78
CA SER A 339 4.99 -16.81 -5.20
C SER A 339 6.00 -17.65 -5.98
N GLY A 340 5.53 -18.34 -7.03
CA GLY A 340 6.40 -19.12 -7.92
C GLY A 340 7.45 -18.24 -8.61
N THR A 341 7.03 -17.05 -9.04
CA THR A 341 7.86 -16.03 -9.69
C THR A 341 8.99 -15.54 -8.76
N TRP A 342 8.67 -15.15 -7.51
CA TRP A 342 9.71 -14.76 -6.55
C TRP A 342 10.63 -15.92 -6.18
N LYS A 343 10.09 -17.13 -6.02
CA LYS A 343 10.90 -18.31 -5.75
C LYS A 343 11.90 -18.60 -6.88
N GLN A 344 11.51 -18.42 -8.13
CA GLN A 344 12.42 -18.56 -9.27
C GLN A 344 13.54 -17.51 -9.24
N MET A 345 13.21 -16.26 -8.96
CA MET A 345 14.20 -15.19 -8.80
C MET A 345 15.15 -15.45 -7.63
N ALA A 346 14.61 -15.79 -6.45
CA ALA A 346 15.39 -16.07 -5.24
C ALA A 346 16.36 -17.24 -5.45
N ASN A 347 15.96 -18.31 -6.14
CA ASN A 347 16.87 -19.42 -6.49
C ASN A 347 18.02 -18.97 -7.40
N THR A 348 17.75 -18.08 -8.36
CA THR A 348 18.78 -17.52 -9.26
C THR A 348 19.77 -16.64 -8.48
N ILE A 349 19.25 -15.78 -7.61
CA ILE A 349 20.04 -14.94 -6.71
C ILE A 349 20.92 -15.81 -5.80
N ARG A 350 20.35 -16.82 -5.14
CA ARG A 350 21.08 -17.75 -4.27
C ARG A 350 22.30 -18.36 -4.96
N SER A 351 22.13 -18.85 -6.20
CA SER A 351 23.24 -19.44 -6.97
C SER A 351 24.35 -18.43 -7.26
N ARG A 352 24.01 -17.16 -7.52
CA ARG A 352 24.99 -16.08 -7.74
C ARG A 352 25.72 -15.71 -6.45
N LEU A 353 24.99 -15.66 -5.34
CA LEU A 353 25.48 -15.34 -4.00
C LEU A 353 26.38 -16.43 -3.40
N GLU A 354 26.13 -17.70 -3.72
CA GLU A 354 26.98 -18.82 -3.28
C GLU A 354 28.44 -18.60 -3.73
N ALA A 355 28.63 -18.09 -4.95
CA ALA A 355 29.93 -17.74 -5.46
C ALA A 355 30.57 -16.57 -4.70
N ALA A 356 29.77 -15.66 -4.13
CA ALA A 356 30.19 -14.52 -3.33
C ALA A 356 30.26 -14.79 -1.81
N PHE A 357 30.41 -16.06 -1.42
CA PHE A 357 30.56 -16.47 -0.01
C PHE A 357 29.32 -16.24 0.86
N ILE A 358 28.13 -16.24 0.25
CA ILE A 358 26.85 -16.11 0.95
C ILE A 358 26.02 -17.37 0.72
N ASP A 359 25.66 -18.05 1.80
CA ASP A 359 24.81 -19.24 1.81
C ASP A 359 23.37 -18.82 2.13
N MET A 360 22.54 -18.69 1.10
CA MET A 360 21.17 -18.16 1.26
C MET A 360 20.14 -19.28 1.47
N ASN A 361 19.43 -19.22 2.60
CA ASN A 361 18.31 -20.09 2.95
C ASN A 361 16.99 -19.40 2.61
N ILE A 362 16.19 -20.02 1.73
CA ILE A 362 14.92 -19.44 1.26
C ILE A 362 13.75 -20.09 2.02
N SER A 363 12.97 -19.27 2.71
CA SER A 363 11.71 -19.64 3.34
C SER A 363 10.54 -18.91 2.67
N SER A 364 9.32 -19.43 2.81
CA SER A 364 8.12 -18.76 2.33
C SER A 364 6.98 -18.90 3.33
N ALA A 365 6.11 -17.90 3.38
CA ALA A 365 4.90 -17.91 4.21
C ALA A 365 3.74 -17.25 3.48
N ALA A 366 2.51 -17.59 3.88
CA ALA A 366 1.33 -16.80 3.53
C ALA A 366 1.52 -15.34 3.98
N PHE A 367 0.81 -14.41 3.35
CA PHE A 367 1.13 -12.99 3.47
C PHE A 367 0.94 -12.45 4.91
N GLY A 368 -0.19 -12.74 5.57
CA GLY A 368 -0.42 -12.37 6.97
C GLY A 368 0.67 -12.88 7.93
N PRO A 369 0.96 -14.20 7.96
CA PRO A 369 2.06 -14.75 8.76
C PRO A 369 3.43 -14.15 8.45
N LEU A 370 3.72 -13.78 7.20
CA LEU A 370 4.96 -13.10 6.82
C LEU A 370 5.04 -11.71 7.47
N LEU A 371 3.94 -10.94 7.48
CA LEU A 371 3.89 -9.64 8.17
C LEU A 371 4.15 -9.81 9.67
N SER A 372 3.46 -10.75 10.31
CA SER A 372 3.62 -11.02 11.75
C SER A 372 5.03 -11.45 12.15
N GLN A 373 5.72 -12.22 11.30
CA GLN A 373 7.12 -12.61 11.53
C GLN A 373 8.07 -11.43 11.35
N SER A 374 7.89 -10.67 10.26
CA SER A 374 8.77 -9.55 9.92
C SER A 374 8.64 -8.36 10.88
N GLU A 375 7.45 -8.13 11.46
CA GLU A 375 7.24 -7.17 12.56
C GLU A 375 8.09 -7.47 13.79
N LYS A 376 8.28 -8.75 14.09
CA LYS A 376 9.13 -9.24 15.20
C LYS A 376 10.61 -9.29 14.83
N GLY A 377 10.97 -8.79 13.65
CA GLY A 377 12.33 -8.83 13.12
C GLY A 377 12.81 -10.24 12.81
N GLN A 378 11.92 -11.21 12.61
CA GLN A 378 12.26 -12.62 12.33
C GLN A 378 12.63 -12.85 10.86
N HIS A 379 13.43 -11.96 10.30
CA HIS A 379 13.98 -12.02 8.94
C HIS A 379 15.35 -11.36 8.88
N GLU A 380 16.13 -11.71 7.85
CA GLU A 380 17.35 -11.00 7.49
C GLU A 380 17.19 -10.29 6.14
N ALA A 381 16.68 -11.01 5.14
CA ALA A 381 16.18 -10.43 3.90
C ALA A 381 14.69 -10.74 3.72
N LEU A 382 13.93 -9.77 3.23
CA LEU A 382 12.47 -9.86 3.09
C LEU A 382 12.02 -9.34 1.73
N THR A 383 11.13 -10.07 1.04
CA THR A 383 10.48 -9.55 -0.17
C THR A 383 9.15 -8.90 0.19
N LEU A 384 8.96 -7.64 -0.22
CA LEU A 384 7.70 -6.92 -0.09
C LEU A 384 7.48 -6.03 -1.32
N GLY A 385 6.32 -5.38 -1.35
CA GLY A 385 6.05 -4.29 -2.28
C GLY A 385 5.29 -3.19 -1.57
N TRP A 386 5.40 -1.99 -2.11
CA TRP A 386 4.61 -0.85 -1.69
C TRP A 386 3.78 -0.33 -2.85
N ILE A 387 2.52 -0.01 -2.58
CA ILE A 387 1.58 0.59 -3.53
C ILE A 387 1.21 1.94 -2.92
N ALA A 388 1.10 2.97 -3.76
CA ALA A 388 0.81 4.31 -3.27
C ALA A 388 -0.48 4.36 -2.45
N ASP A 389 -0.39 4.88 -1.23
CA ASP A 389 -1.56 5.32 -0.47
C ASP A 389 -2.10 6.62 -1.07
N TYR A 390 -1.17 7.51 -1.45
CA TYR A 390 -1.38 8.75 -2.17
C TYR A 390 -0.16 9.01 -3.08
N PRO A 391 -0.33 9.70 -4.23
CA PRO A 391 0.69 9.77 -5.28
C PRO A 391 1.74 10.85 -5.00
N ALA A 392 2.58 10.63 -3.99
CA ALA A 392 3.68 11.53 -3.64
C ALA A 392 4.97 10.77 -3.29
N PRO A 393 6.18 11.29 -3.63
CA PRO A 393 7.46 10.66 -3.27
C PRO A 393 7.57 10.30 -1.79
N GLN A 394 7.12 11.20 -0.90
CA GLN A 394 7.22 10.99 0.54
C GLN A 394 6.44 9.78 1.04
N ASN A 395 5.38 9.34 0.33
CA ASN A 395 4.64 8.11 0.69
C ASN A 395 5.53 6.86 0.54
N PHE A 396 6.47 6.89 -0.41
CA PHE A 396 7.46 5.83 -0.61
C PHE A 396 8.69 6.03 0.25
N LEU A 397 9.25 7.24 0.28
CA LEU A 397 10.53 7.50 0.93
C LEU A 397 10.46 7.44 2.46
N GLN A 398 9.27 7.57 3.06
CA GLN A 398 9.07 7.33 4.49
C GLN A 398 9.40 5.88 4.90
N LEU A 399 9.40 4.94 3.95
CA LEU A 399 9.77 3.54 4.18
C LEU A 399 11.26 3.36 4.50
N VAL A 400 12.10 4.31 4.07
CA VAL A 400 13.56 4.25 4.21
C VAL A 400 14.12 5.38 5.07
N ASP A 401 13.24 6.18 5.69
CA ASP A 401 13.63 7.12 6.75
C ASP A 401 14.01 6.32 8.02
N PRO A 402 15.27 6.35 8.47
CA PRO A 402 15.73 5.46 9.54
C PRO A 402 14.88 5.49 10.82
N PRO A 403 14.48 6.65 11.37
CA PRO A 403 13.59 6.74 12.54
C PRO A 403 12.23 6.06 12.38
N ASN A 404 11.67 6.03 11.17
CA ASN A 404 10.40 5.34 10.88
C ASN A 404 10.55 3.82 10.81
N THR A 405 11.79 3.32 10.81
CA THR A 405 12.12 1.91 10.67
C THR A 405 12.67 1.29 11.95
N VAL A 406 12.44 1.90 13.11
CA VAL A 406 12.83 1.38 14.44
C VAL A 406 11.63 0.67 15.07
N TYR A 407 11.81 -0.55 15.59
CA TYR A 407 10.72 -1.47 15.97
C TYR A 407 10.73 -1.84 17.46
N ASP A 408 11.79 -1.49 18.18
CA ASP A 408 12.09 -1.90 19.55
C ASP A 408 11.91 -0.77 20.59
N ALA A 409 11.58 0.44 20.16
CA ALA A 409 11.29 1.55 21.07
C ALA A 409 9.84 1.48 21.60
N GLU A 410 9.65 1.74 22.90
CA GLU A 410 8.32 1.81 23.52
C GLU A 410 7.41 2.82 22.79
N GLY A 411 6.20 2.39 22.42
CA GLY A 411 5.22 3.22 21.70
C GLY A 411 5.46 3.35 20.19
N THR A 412 6.45 2.65 19.63
CA THR A 412 6.76 2.69 18.19
C THR A 412 5.96 1.62 17.45
N GLN A 413 5.03 2.03 16.61
CA GLN A 413 4.47 1.23 15.55
C GLN A 413 5.36 1.30 14.31
N PRO A 414 5.82 0.16 13.82
CA PRO A 414 6.77 0.14 12.73
C PRO A 414 6.19 0.44 11.34
N ASN A 415 6.94 1.16 10.49
CA ASN A 415 6.57 1.39 9.09
C ASN A 415 6.49 0.10 8.25
N GLY A 416 5.94 0.14 7.05
CA GLY A 416 5.72 -1.07 6.24
C GLY A 416 6.98 -1.78 5.73
N ALA A 417 8.18 -1.21 5.87
CA ALA A 417 9.39 -1.70 5.19
C ALA A 417 10.22 -2.72 5.96
N ARG A 418 10.00 -2.84 7.29
CA ARG A 418 10.62 -3.88 8.14
C ARG A 418 12.17 -3.83 8.11
N LEU A 419 12.77 -2.64 8.12
CA LEU A 419 14.23 -2.46 7.95
C LEU A 419 15.07 -2.45 9.24
N PHE A 420 14.52 -2.16 10.42
CA PHE A 420 15.28 -2.15 11.68
C PHE A 420 16.53 -1.23 11.63
N TRP A 421 16.39 0.01 11.12
CA TRP A 421 17.51 0.94 10.96
C TRP A 421 17.71 1.84 12.21
N SER A 422 17.95 1.19 13.36
CA SER A 422 18.28 1.85 14.62
C SER A 422 19.69 2.48 14.63
N GLU A 423 20.11 3.00 15.78
CA GLU A 423 21.49 3.48 15.99
C GLU A 423 22.48 2.30 16.08
N ASP A 424 22.02 1.10 16.45
CA ASP A 424 22.82 -0.12 16.53
C ASP A 424 22.90 -0.88 15.19
N ALA A 425 22.23 -0.37 14.15
CA ALA A 425 22.22 -0.96 12.83
C ALA A 425 23.63 -1.02 12.20
N MET A 426 23.89 -2.06 11.41
CA MET A 426 25.11 -2.25 10.62
C MET A 426 25.11 -1.33 9.38
N ALA A 427 25.08 -0.02 9.63
CA ALA A 427 24.99 1.05 8.65
C ALA A 427 26.11 2.07 8.82
N ASP A 428 26.33 2.87 7.78
CA ASP A 428 27.21 4.05 7.86
C ASP A 428 26.44 5.18 8.56
N GLU A 429 27.01 5.71 9.65
CA GLU A 429 26.37 6.75 10.46
C GLU A 429 26.13 8.04 9.66
N ASN A 430 27.06 8.42 8.77
CA ASN A 430 26.90 9.62 7.95
C ASN A 430 25.77 9.43 6.93
N VAL A 431 25.67 8.25 6.32
CA VAL A 431 24.54 7.94 5.40
C VAL A 431 23.22 7.92 6.16
N ARG A 432 23.19 7.33 7.36
CA ARG A 432 21.99 7.32 8.20
C ARG A 432 21.54 8.74 8.55
N GLN A 433 22.47 9.58 9.01
CA GLN A 433 22.17 10.97 9.35
C GLN A 433 21.78 11.79 8.12
N PHE A 434 22.42 11.56 6.97
CA PHE A 434 22.04 12.19 5.70
C PHE A 434 20.59 11.87 5.31
N MET A 435 20.19 10.59 5.33
CA MET A 435 18.82 10.16 5.03
C MET A 435 17.82 10.84 5.94
N VAL A 436 18.12 10.82 7.23
CA VAL A 436 17.38 11.50 8.27
C VAL A 436 17.18 13.00 7.96
N ASP A 437 18.26 13.70 7.60
CA ASP A 437 18.22 15.14 7.33
C ASP A 437 17.43 15.45 6.05
N GLN A 438 17.53 14.59 5.03
CA GLN A 438 16.75 14.77 3.79
C GLN A 438 15.26 14.54 4.02
N PHE A 439 14.87 13.54 4.81
CA PHE A 439 13.46 13.34 5.12
C PHE A 439 12.89 14.51 5.94
N ASP A 440 13.66 15.06 6.88
CA ASP A 440 13.29 16.29 7.58
C ASP A 440 13.10 17.48 6.65
N ARG A 441 13.94 17.63 5.61
CA ARG A 441 13.75 18.69 4.61
C ARG A 441 12.40 18.55 3.90
N ILE A 442 11.92 17.33 3.67
CA ILE A 442 10.58 17.11 3.11
C ILE A 442 9.51 17.56 4.11
N GLN A 443 9.58 17.06 5.35
CA GLN A 443 8.58 17.31 6.39
C GLN A 443 8.50 18.80 6.80
N ASN A 444 9.65 19.47 6.85
CA ASN A 444 9.75 20.87 7.24
C ASN A 444 9.33 21.85 6.13
N ASN A 445 9.03 21.34 4.93
CA ASN A 445 8.54 22.13 3.81
C ASN A 445 7.19 21.60 3.32
N PRO A 446 6.12 21.67 4.12
CA PRO A 446 4.81 21.13 3.76
C PRO A 446 4.04 22.01 2.77
N GLY A 447 4.42 23.28 2.59
CA GLY A 447 3.67 24.27 1.81
C GLY A 447 3.54 23.96 0.31
N THR A 448 2.62 24.67 -0.36
CA THR A 448 2.35 24.54 -1.81
C THR A 448 3.13 25.53 -2.68
N SER A 449 4.01 26.36 -2.08
CA SER A 449 4.88 27.27 -2.83
C SER A 449 5.89 26.51 -3.71
N GLU A 450 6.34 27.14 -4.79
CA GLU A 450 7.34 26.54 -5.69
C GLU A 450 8.66 26.25 -4.97
N GLU A 451 9.07 27.08 -4.02
CA GLU A 451 10.27 26.86 -3.19
C GLU A 451 10.11 25.61 -2.29
N ALA A 452 8.96 25.45 -1.65
CA ALA A 452 8.67 24.29 -0.81
C ALA A 452 8.63 23.01 -1.67
N LYS A 453 7.95 23.04 -2.82
CA LYS A 453 7.91 21.92 -3.78
C LYS A 453 9.31 21.55 -4.27
N GLN A 454 10.13 22.53 -4.63
CA GLN A 454 11.50 22.30 -5.09
C GLN A 454 12.37 21.71 -3.98
N THR A 455 12.20 22.15 -2.74
CA THR A 455 12.93 21.59 -1.59
C THR A 455 12.55 20.14 -1.35
N ARG A 456 11.25 19.80 -1.40
CA ARG A 456 10.79 18.41 -1.30
C ARG A 456 11.31 17.55 -2.45
N ALA A 457 11.29 18.07 -3.67
CA ALA A 457 11.80 17.39 -4.86
C ALA A 457 13.29 17.06 -4.76
N ASP A 458 14.12 18.03 -4.40
CA ASP A 458 15.58 17.84 -4.22
C ASP A 458 15.88 16.85 -3.10
N ALA A 459 15.21 16.98 -1.96
CA ALA A 459 15.39 16.06 -0.84
C ALA A 459 14.94 14.63 -1.18
N ALA A 460 13.87 14.47 -1.97
CA ALA A 460 13.39 13.17 -2.42
C ALA A 460 14.41 12.45 -3.31
N VAL A 461 15.04 13.16 -4.26
CA VAL A 461 16.11 12.59 -5.10
C VAL A 461 17.30 12.16 -4.22
N LYS A 462 17.73 13.01 -3.29
CA LYS A 462 18.84 12.70 -2.38
C LYS A 462 18.56 11.50 -1.46
N LEU A 463 17.32 11.27 -1.04
CA LEU A 463 16.95 10.07 -0.28
C LEU A 463 17.15 8.78 -1.09
N GLU A 464 16.91 8.80 -2.41
CA GLU A 464 17.20 7.66 -3.28
C GLU A 464 18.71 7.37 -3.34
N GLU A 465 19.54 8.41 -3.39
CA GLU A 465 21.00 8.27 -3.38
C GLU A 465 21.51 7.67 -2.05
N GLY A 466 20.96 8.12 -0.91
CA GLY A 466 21.28 7.53 0.39
C GLY A 466 20.76 6.10 0.54
N LEU A 467 19.64 5.77 -0.11
CA LEU A 467 19.15 4.39 -0.21
C LEU A 467 20.15 3.50 -0.96
N TRP A 468 20.69 3.96 -2.09
CA TRP A 468 21.74 3.25 -2.82
C TRP A 468 23.00 3.09 -1.99
N ALA A 469 23.44 4.15 -1.31
CA ALA A 469 24.66 4.13 -0.50
C ALA A 469 24.58 3.20 0.71
N SER A 470 23.40 3.09 1.33
CA SER A 470 23.14 2.20 2.47
C SER A 470 22.89 0.74 2.04
N ALA A 471 22.35 0.54 0.83
CA ALA A 471 21.80 -0.71 0.34
C ALA A 471 20.77 -1.32 1.33
N ALA A 472 20.05 -0.50 2.08
CA ALA A 472 19.07 -0.96 3.07
C ALA A 472 17.87 -1.68 2.42
N MET A 473 17.55 -1.28 1.19
CA MET A 473 16.54 -1.88 0.35
C MET A 473 17.04 -1.92 -1.09
N ILE A 474 16.69 -2.97 -1.82
CA ILE A 474 16.96 -3.13 -3.24
C ILE A 474 15.62 -3.12 -3.96
N PRO A 475 15.19 -1.97 -4.54
CA PRO A 475 14.09 -1.95 -5.48
C PRO A 475 14.36 -2.93 -6.62
N ILE A 476 13.39 -3.76 -7.01
CA ILE A 476 13.52 -4.78 -8.06
C ILE A 476 12.78 -4.31 -9.31
N TYR A 477 11.49 -4.01 -9.20
CA TYR A 477 10.69 -3.57 -10.33
C TYR A 477 9.49 -2.70 -9.91
N HIS A 478 9.08 -1.81 -10.81
CA HIS A 478 7.78 -1.16 -10.80
C HIS A 478 6.84 -2.03 -11.64
N ARG A 479 5.73 -2.51 -11.05
CA ARG A 479 4.78 -3.39 -11.74
C ARG A 479 3.94 -2.59 -12.73
N THR A 480 3.61 -3.24 -13.84
CA THR A 480 2.50 -2.81 -14.71
C THR A 480 1.34 -3.78 -14.51
N ASP A 481 0.13 -3.26 -14.41
CA ASP A 481 -1.08 -4.09 -14.34
C ASP A 481 -1.57 -4.38 -15.77
N ASP A 482 -1.85 -5.65 -16.05
CA ASP A 482 -2.50 -6.06 -17.29
C ASP A 482 -3.89 -6.60 -16.99
N LEU A 483 -4.89 -6.01 -17.63
CA LEU A 483 -6.29 -6.46 -17.60
C LEU A 483 -6.71 -6.88 -19.00
N PHE A 484 -7.59 -7.89 -19.06
CA PHE A 484 -8.07 -8.50 -20.28
C PHE A 484 -9.58 -8.59 -20.22
N TRP A 485 -10.26 -8.36 -21.34
CA TRP A 485 -11.72 -8.42 -21.40
C TRP A 485 -12.26 -8.88 -22.75
N TYR A 486 -13.46 -9.45 -22.74
CA TYR A 486 -14.20 -9.81 -23.94
C TYR A 486 -15.00 -8.61 -24.48
N ASP A 487 -15.42 -8.67 -25.75
CA ASP A 487 -16.30 -7.66 -26.38
C ASP A 487 -17.73 -7.62 -25.80
N THR A 488 -17.96 -8.30 -24.67
CA THR A 488 -19.20 -8.21 -23.89
C THR A 488 -19.28 -6.93 -23.08
N VAL A 489 -18.15 -6.24 -22.87
CA VAL A 489 -18.06 -4.95 -22.17
C VAL A 489 -17.07 -4.03 -22.88
N ASP A 490 -17.41 -2.76 -23.02
CA ASP A 490 -16.48 -1.70 -23.38
C ASP A 490 -15.79 -1.23 -22.10
N TYR A 491 -14.54 -1.67 -21.89
CA TYR A 491 -13.81 -1.48 -20.63
C TYR A 491 -12.69 -0.43 -20.76
N ASP A 492 -12.76 0.61 -19.94
CA ASP A 492 -11.71 1.61 -19.73
C ASP A 492 -10.88 1.23 -18.49
N ALA A 493 -9.70 0.67 -18.73
CA ALA A 493 -8.90 0.11 -17.66
C ALA A 493 -8.47 1.18 -16.64
N PRO A 494 -8.39 0.84 -15.34
CA PRO A 494 -7.94 1.77 -14.31
C PRO A 494 -6.54 2.34 -14.57
N GLY A 495 -6.38 3.60 -14.17
CA GLY A 495 -5.14 4.37 -14.22
C GLY A 495 -4.09 3.96 -13.19
N ALA A 496 -3.08 4.81 -13.01
CA ALA A 496 -1.85 4.45 -12.30
C ALA A 496 -2.01 4.22 -10.78
N MET A 497 -3.10 4.69 -10.16
CA MET A 497 -3.44 4.36 -8.77
C MET A 497 -4.01 2.93 -8.61
N GLY A 498 -4.30 2.25 -9.73
CA GLY A 498 -4.69 0.85 -9.77
C GLY A 498 -6.19 0.60 -9.56
N ALA A 499 -6.62 -0.63 -9.88
CA ALA A 499 -8.04 -1.00 -9.88
C ALA A 499 -8.76 -0.84 -8.53
N SER A 500 -8.03 -0.91 -7.41
CA SER A 500 -8.58 -0.67 -6.07
C SER A 500 -8.96 0.78 -5.78
N ARG A 501 -8.69 1.69 -6.72
CA ARG A 501 -9.04 3.12 -6.68
C ARG A 501 -10.00 3.51 -7.80
N SER A 502 -10.49 2.54 -8.57
CA SER A 502 -11.51 2.78 -9.60
C SER A 502 -12.86 2.19 -9.18
N LYS A 503 -13.93 2.77 -9.72
CA LYS A 503 -15.31 2.31 -9.56
C LYS A 503 -15.74 1.68 -10.87
N MET A 504 -16.52 0.60 -10.83
CA MET A 504 -16.93 -0.09 -12.06
C MET A 504 -17.76 0.81 -12.98
N VAL A 505 -18.57 1.72 -12.44
CA VAL A 505 -19.34 2.71 -13.22
C VAL A 505 -18.47 3.60 -14.11
N ASN A 506 -17.21 3.83 -13.72
CA ASN A 506 -16.26 4.63 -14.51
C ASN A 506 -15.43 3.79 -15.49
N ALA A 507 -15.37 2.47 -15.26
CA ALA A 507 -14.49 1.56 -15.99
C ALA A 507 -15.24 0.71 -17.03
N ALA A 508 -16.56 0.55 -16.90
CA ALA A 508 -17.36 -0.30 -17.79
C ALA A 508 -18.50 0.50 -18.44
N SER A 509 -18.74 0.19 -19.72
CA SER A 509 -19.88 0.68 -20.48
C SER A 509 -20.27 -0.36 -21.55
N GLY A 510 -21.40 -0.18 -22.24
CA GLY A 510 -21.78 -1.05 -23.35
C GLY A 510 -22.01 -2.52 -22.95
N VAL A 511 -22.38 -2.77 -21.69
CA VAL A 511 -22.44 -4.10 -21.07
C VAL A 511 -23.54 -4.96 -21.69
N LYS A 512 -23.15 -6.05 -22.36
CA LYS A 512 -24.10 -6.99 -22.97
C LYS A 512 -24.72 -7.88 -21.90
N GLY A 513 -26.04 -7.84 -21.79
CA GLY A 513 -26.79 -8.64 -20.82
C GLY A 513 -27.14 -7.91 -19.52
N GLY A 514 -26.68 -6.66 -19.36
CA GLY A 514 -27.05 -5.80 -18.23
C GLY A 514 -26.31 -6.12 -16.93
N THR A 515 -25.29 -6.97 -16.95
CA THR A 515 -24.49 -7.31 -15.77
C THR A 515 -23.03 -7.45 -16.16
N VAL A 516 -22.13 -6.82 -15.40
CA VAL A 516 -20.69 -7.07 -15.49
C VAL A 516 -20.35 -8.25 -14.58
N ASN A 517 -19.87 -9.33 -15.19
CA ASN A 517 -19.46 -10.54 -14.51
C ASN A 517 -17.96 -10.46 -14.20
N GLY A 518 -17.59 -10.38 -12.93
CA GLY A 518 -16.20 -10.27 -12.50
C GLY A 518 -15.71 -11.48 -11.70
N ILE A 519 -14.46 -11.36 -11.26
CA ILE A 519 -13.80 -12.33 -10.38
C ILE A 519 -13.15 -11.54 -9.25
N SER A 520 -13.42 -11.94 -8.01
CA SER A 520 -12.84 -11.32 -6.83
C SER A 520 -12.10 -12.30 -5.92
N ALA A 521 -11.32 -11.75 -4.99
CA ALA A 521 -10.82 -12.51 -3.83
C ALA A 521 -11.86 -12.47 -2.71
N THR A 522 -11.59 -13.19 -1.63
CA THR A 522 -12.37 -13.12 -0.41
C THR A 522 -12.37 -11.71 0.18
N PHE A 523 -13.49 -11.31 0.76
CA PHE A 523 -13.61 -10.04 1.49
C PHE A 523 -13.47 -10.28 2.98
N ASN A 524 -12.89 -9.30 3.68
CA ASN A 524 -12.82 -9.28 5.13
C ASN A 524 -14.04 -8.58 5.73
N SER A 525 -14.49 -7.51 5.08
CA SER A 525 -15.60 -6.66 5.52
C SER A 525 -16.07 -5.79 4.35
N LEU A 526 -17.34 -5.42 4.31
CA LEU A 526 -17.90 -4.42 3.40
C LEU A 526 -18.03 -3.03 4.07
N ASP A 527 -17.52 -2.87 5.29
CA ASP A 527 -17.49 -1.59 5.99
C ASP A 527 -16.24 -0.77 5.59
N PRO A 528 -16.38 0.49 5.13
CA PRO A 528 -15.29 1.42 4.90
C PRO A 528 -14.17 1.43 5.95
N ILE A 529 -14.51 1.40 7.25
CA ILE A 529 -13.52 1.53 8.32
C ILE A 529 -12.69 0.25 8.52
N ALA A 530 -13.14 -0.88 7.97
CA ALA A 530 -12.62 -2.22 8.28
C ALA A 530 -12.29 -3.06 7.04
N SER A 531 -12.11 -2.43 5.88
CA SER A 531 -11.91 -3.14 4.60
C SER A 531 -10.85 -4.25 4.63
N GLY A 532 -9.73 -4.04 5.33
CA GLY A 532 -8.71 -5.06 5.66
C GLY A 532 -7.90 -5.63 4.48
N ASN A 533 -8.41 -5.60 3.24
CA ASN A 533 -7.73 -6.07 2.04
C ASN A 533 -8.20 -5.31 0.77
N THR A 534 -7.51 -5.50 -0.36
CA THR A 534 -7.83 -4.82 -1.64
C THR A 534 -9.22 -5.16 -2.19
N ALA A 535 -9.61 -6.42 -2.08
CA ALA A 535 -10.82 -6.94 -2.73
C ALA A 535 -12.07 -6.32 -2.10
N SER A 536 -12.08 -6.26 -0.76
CA SER A 536 -13.05 -5.52 0.04
C SER A 536 -13.07 -4.05 -0.35
N GLY A 537 -11.90 -3.40 -0.41
CA GLY A 537 -11.77 -2.00 -0.82
C GLY A 537 -12.37 -1.71 -2.20
N GLY A 538 -12.18 -2.60 -3.18
CA GLY A 538 -12.78 -2.48 -4.50
C GLY A 538 -14.31 -2.51 -4.48
N LYS A 539 -14.91 -3.45 -3.74
CA LYS A 539 -16.38 -3.51 -3.59
C LYS A 539 -16.95 -2.33 -2.80
N ILE A 540 -16.24 -1.88 -1.76
CA ILE A 540 -16.59 -0.68 -1.00
C ILE A 540 -16.61 0.54 -1.92
N MET A 541 -15.63 0.68 -2.83
CA MET A 541 -15.64 1.76 -3.82
C MET A 541 -16.87 1.68 -4.74
N ASP A 542 -17.40 0.51 -5.06
CA ASP A 542 -18.63 0.41 -5.87
C ASP A 542 -19.89 0.84 -5.10
N MET A 543 -19.93 0.66 -3.77
CA MET A 543 -21.12 0.92 -2.94
C MET A 543 -21.11 2.25 -2.17
N PHE A 544 -19.93 2.83 -1.96
CA PHE A 544 -19.73 4.01 -1.11
C PHE A 544 -18.94 5.11 -1.81
N ASP A 545 -19.12 6.34 -1.33
CA ASP A 545 -18.38 7.51 -1.81
C ASP A 545 -17.64 8.21 -0.68
N ALA A 546 -16.39 8.56 -0.97
CA ALA A 546 -15.56 9.42 -0.11
C ALA A 546 -15.68 10.90 -0.55
N PRO A 547 -15.22 11.86 0.27
CA PRO A 547 -15.21 13.27 -0.09
C PRO A 547 -14.59 13.57 -1.46
N PHE A 548 -13.51 12.85 -1.79
CA PHE A 548 -12.79 12.93 -3.06
C PHE A 548 -12.69 11.55 -3.70
N ASN A 549 -12.21 11.48 -4.94
CA ASN A 549 -11.86 10.23 -5.60
C ASN A 549 -10.61 10.38 -6.47
N TYR A 550 -10.13 9.25 -6.99
CA TYR A 550 -9.20 9.22 -8.12
C TYR A 550 -10.00 8.84 -9.37
N PRO A 551 -10.35 9.79 -10.26
CA PRO A 551 -11.17 9.51 -11.45
C PRO A 551 -10.55 8.40 -12.29
N ASN A 552 -11.29 7.29 -12.44
CA ASN A 552 -10.80 6.01 -12.98
C ASN A 552 -9.35 5.65 -12.55
N ALA A 553 -9.01 5.87 -11.27
CA ALA A 553 -7.68 5.65 -10.70
C ALA A 553 -6.52 6.47 -11.33
N ALA A 554 -6.80 7.66 -11.87
CA ALA A 554 -5.77 8.64 -12.18
C ALA A 554 -5.02 9.10 -10.91
N PRO A 555 -3.74 9.54 -10.98
CA PRO A 555 -3.02 10.06 -9.82
C PRO A 555 -3.53 11.40 -9.28
N GLU A 556 -4.31 12.15 -10.06
CA GLU A 556 -4.88 13.41 -9.61
C GLU A 556 -6.21 13.14 -8.93
N ALA A 557 -6.36 13.58 -7.68
CA ALA A 557 -7.60 13.42 -6.93
C ALA A 557 -8.57 14.57 -7.25
N GLU A 558 -9.85 14.25 -7.39
CA GLU A 558 -10.90 15.21 -7.73
C GLU A 558 -12.05 15.18 -6.68
N PRO A 559 -12.79 16.29 -6.50
CA PRO A 559 -13.96 16.31 -5.63
C PRO A 559 -15.04 15.31 -6.07
N LEU A 560 -15.58 14.53 -5.13
CA LEU A 560 -16.63 13.55 -5.37
C LEU A 560 -17.93 13.89 -4.61
N LEU A 561 -17.91 13.87 -3.27
CA LEU A 561 -19.03 14.38 -2.45
C LEU A 561 -18.85 15.84 -2.05
N VAL A 562 -17.63 16.35 -2.17
CA VAL A 562 -17.29 17.75 -1.94
C VAL A 562 -17.59 18.57 -3.20
N GLU A 563 -18.19 19.75 -3.03
CA GLU A 563 -18.34 20.78 -4.05
C GLU A 563 -17.08 21.66 -4.10
N ASP A 564 -16.59 22.08 -2.94
CA ASP A 564 -15.42 22.96 -2.80
C ASP A 564 -14.72 22.77 -1.45
N PHE A 565 -13.44 23.16 -1.36
CA PHE A 565 -12.69 23.14 -0.11
C PHE A 565 -11.66 24.27 -0.04
N GLU A 566 -11.39 24.74 1.18
CA GLU A 566 -10.36 25.74 1.46
C GLU A 566 -9.42 25.21 2.54
N ALA A 567 -8.11 25.37 2.33
CA ALA A 567 -7.10 25.11 3.34
C ALA A 567 -6.54 26.44 3.87
N ASN A 568 -6.22 26.51 5.17
CA ASN A 568 -5.48 27.65 5.69
C ASN A 568 -4.04 27.69 5.15
N ASP A 569 -3.37 28.84 5.30
CA ASP A 569 -2.00 29.05 4.84
C ASP A 569 -1.00 28.05 5.46
N GLU A 570 -1.27 27.62 6.70
CA GLU A 570 -0.44 26.64 7.41
C GLU A 570 -0.74 25.18 7.04
N LEU A 571 -1.77 24.88 6.23
CA LEU A 571 -2.18 23.52 5.85
C LEU A 571 -2.51 22.61 7.04
N THR A 572 -3.04 23.20 8.11
CA THR A 572 -3.45 22.52 9.35
C THR A 572 -4.96 22.51 9.54
N GLN A 573 -5.71 23.30 8.76
CA GLN A 573 -7.16 23.33 8.79
C GLN A 573 -7.69 23.27 7.36
N TYR A 574 -8.64 22.36 7.15
CA TYR A 574 -9.32 22.17 5.88
C TYR A 574 -10.82 22.30 6.10
N GLU A 575 -11.41 23.30 5.47
CA GLU A 575 -12.84 23.55 5.42
C GLU A 575 -13.40 22.91 4.14
N PHE A 576 -14.44 22.09 4.26
CA PHE A 576 -15.05 21.40 3.14
C PHE A 576 -16.52 21.78 3.04
N LYS A 577 -16.99 21.96 1.80
CA LYS A 577 -18.40 22.11 1.46
C LYS A 577 -18.87 20.89 0.67
N LEU A 578 -19.82 20.15 1.21
CA LEU A 578 -20.47 19.01 0.55
C LEU A 578 -21.46 19.49 -0.52
N LYS A 579 -21.70 18.65 -1.51
CA LYS A 579 -22.78 18.82 -2.48
C LYS A 579 -24.13 18.64 -1.78
N GLU A 580 -25.07 19.54 -2.05
CA GLU A 580 -26.46 19.44 -1.59
C GLU A 580 -27.24 18.40 -2.43
N GLY A 581 -28.26 17.76 -1.87
CA GLY A 581 -29.16 16.87 -2.61
C GLY A 581 -28.64 15.45 -2.86
N VAL A 582 -27.41 15.12 -2.47
CA VAL A 582 -26.86 13.76 -2.62
C VAL A 582 -27.59 12.82 -1.67
N GLN A 583 -28.23 11.79 -2.19
CA GLN A 583 -28.97 10.81 -1.38
C GLN A 583 -28.09 9.63 -1.00
N PHE A 584 -28.26 9.14 0.23
CA PHE A 584 -27.87 7.79 0.57
C PHE A 584 -28.81 6.77 -0.10
N GLN A 585 -28.33 5.54 -0.22
CA GLN A 585 -29.15 4.41 -0.60
C GLN A 585 -30.16 4.09 0.52
N GLY A 586 -31.39 3.72 0.15
CA GLY A 586 -32.47 3.46 1.12
C GLY A 586 -33.08 4.73 1.71
N ASP A 587 -33.69 4.61 2.89
CA ASP A 587 -34.47 5.68 3.54
C ASP A 587 -33.64 6.51 4.55
N TYR A 588 -32.37 6.79 4.25
CA TYR A 588 -31.45 7.55 5.12
C TYR A 588 -31.35 9.05 4.77
N GLY A 589 -31.93 9.48 3.65
CA GLY A 589 -31.98 10.90 3.26
C GLY A 589 -30.69 11.42 2.65
N GLU A 590 -30.46 12.73 2.79
CA GLU A 590 -29.34 13.43 2.18
C GLU A 590 -28.04 13.27 2.96
N VAL A 591 -26.91 13.28 2.25
CA VAL A 591 -25.57 13.38 2.81
C VAL A 591 -25.36 14.79 3.36
N THR A 592 -25.11 14.91 4.65
CA THR A 592 -24.90 16.18 5.36
C THR A 592 -23.54 16.22 6.06
N ALA A 593 -23.22 17.36 6.67
CA ALA A 593 -22.03 17.50 7.49
C ALA A 593 -22.04 16.63 8.76
N ASP A 594 -23.21 16.30 9.31
CA ASP A 594 -23.29 15.41 10.47
C ASP A 594 -22.79 13.99 10.11
N ASP A 595 -23.16 13.50 8.92
CA ASP A 595 -22.69 12.21 8.38
C ASP A 595 -21.17 12.19 8.18
N ALA A 596 -20.60 13.27 7.63
CA ALA A 596 -19.16 13.40 7.44
C ALA A 596 -18.39 13.38 8.76
N VAL A 597 -18.86 14.15 9.76
CA VAL A 597 -18.27 14.20 11.10
C VAL A 597 -18.36 12.83 11.76
N TYR A 598 -19.53 12.21 11.75
CA TYR A 598 -19.75 10.87 12.29
C TYR A 598 -18.85 9.83 11.62
N SER A 599 -18.75 9.83 10.29
CA SER A 599 -17.96 8.85 9.53
C SER A 599 -16.47 8.93 9.87
N ILE A 600 -15.89 10.13 9.92
CA ILE A 600 -14.47 10.31 10.25
C ILE A 600 -14.21 9.99 11.73
N ARG A 601 -15.11 10.39 12.63
CA ARG A 601 -15.03 10.00 14.04
C ARG A 601 -15.12 8.50 14.20
N ARG A 602 -16.00 7.82 13.47
CA ARG A 602 -16.13 6.36 13.51
C ARG A 602 -14.89 5.66 13.01
N LEU A 603 -14.28 6.16 11.93
CA LEU A 603 -13.00 5.67 11.42
C LEU A 603 -11.87 5.75 12.47
N VAL A 604 -11.90 6.77 13.34
CA VAL A 604 -10.92 7.03 14.40
C VAL A 604 -11.21 6.30 15.71
N GLU A 605 -12.46 6.33 16.15
CA GLU A 605 -12.88 5.99 17.53
C GLU A 605 -13.44 4.57 17.65
N SER A 606 -13.91 3.96 16.56
CA SER A 606 -14.50 2.60 16.60
C SER A 606 -13.41 1.55 16.85
N SER A 607 -13.70 0.61 17.77
CA SER A 607 -12.86 -0.56 17.98
C SER A 607 -12.84 -1.54 16.80
N ASN A 608 -13.79 -1.39 15.87
CA ASN A 608 -13.86 -2.20 14.64
C ASN A 608 -12.97 -1.66 13.52
N SER A 609 -12.44 -0.44 13.64
CA SER A 609 -11.64 0.17 12.58
C SER A 609 -10.29 -0.54 12.44
N THR A 610 -9.98 -0.96 11.22
CA THR A 610 -8.64 -1.47 10.84
C THR A 610 -7.87 -0.45 10.01
N ASN A 611 -8.47 0.72 9.73
CA ASN A 611 -7.95 1.75 8.82
C ASN A 611 -7.55 3.06 9.53
N THR A 612 -7.40 3.04 10.86
CA THR A 612 -6.99 4.20 11.67
C THR A 612 -5.66 4.84 11.25
N TYR A 613 -4.80 4.10 10.54
CA TYR A 613 -3.54 4.63 9.95
C TYR A 613 -3.75 5.95 9.17
N PHE A 614 -4.77 6.00 8.33
CA PHE A 614 -4.99 7.16 7.46
C PHE A 614 -5.35 8.44 8.24
N PRO A 615 -6.41 8.47 9.09
CA PRO A 615 -6.74 9.68 9.85
C PRO A 615 -5.70 9.97 10.93
N LEU A 616 -5.15 8.95 11.58
CA LEU A 616 -4.34 9.16 12.79
C LEU A 616 -2.90 9.53 12.50
N SER A 617 -2.35 9.13 11.36
CA SER A 617 -0.90 9.20 11.11
C SER A 617 -0.53 9.75 9.75
N VAL A 618 -1.35 9.52 8.73
CA VAL A 618 -1.15 10.19 7.44
C VAL A 618 -1.68 11.61 7.49
N LEU A 619 -2.97 11.79 7.82
CA LEU A 619 -3.57 13.11 8.00
C LEU A 619 -3.13 13.76 9.30
N ASN A 620 -2.87 12.98 10.35
CA ASN A 620 -2.57 13.49 11.68
C ASN A 620 -3.68 14.40 12.23
N ILE A 621 -4.94 13.93 12.16
CA ILE A 621 -6.09 14.68 12.70
C ILE A 621 -5.88 14.90 14.20
N ASP A 622 -6.03 16.15 14.65
CA ASP A 622 -5.89 16.51 16.05
C ASP A 622 -6.96 15.85 16.92
N ARG A 623 -6.60 15.54 18.17
CA ARG A 623 -7.39 14.71 19.10
C ARG A 623 -6.78 14.71 20.48
N GLU A 624 -7.58 14.43 21.50
CA GLU A 624 -7.08 14.16 22.84
C GLU A 624 -6.75 12.67 23.01
N GLU A 625 -5.61 12.39 23.63
CA GLU A 625 -5.14 11.03 23.92
C GLU A 625 -4.95 10.88 25.44
N ARG A 626 -5.27 9.69 25.96
CA ARG A 626 -5.03 9.33 27.35
C ARG A 626 -4.27 8.02 27.44
N THR A 627 -3.32 7.95 28.37
CA THR A 627 -2.64 6.70 28.70
C THR A 627 -3.51 5.89 29.67
N VAL A 628 -3.81 4.65 29.29
CA VAL A 628 -4.52 3.69 30.12
C VAL A 628 -3.58 2.55 30.49
N THR A 629 -3.46 2.34 31.78
CA THR A 629 -2.68 1.24 32.35
C THR A 629 -3.56 0.01 32.53
N TYR A 630 -3.14 -1.14 32.01
CA TYR A 630 -3.83 -2.42 32.18
C TYR A 630 -2.85 -3.49 32.65
N THR A 631 -3.38 -4.51 33.31
CA THR A 631 -2.60 -5.67 33.76
C THR A 631 -2.91 -6.83 32.82
N GLU A 632 -1.91 -7.28 32.07
CA GLU A 632 -2.07 -8.46 31.23
C GLU A 632 -2.04 -9.69 32.15
N ALA A 633 -3.07 -10.54 32.06
CA ALA A 633 -3.02 -11.83 32.76
C ALA A 633 -1.87 -12.66 32.16
N PRO A 634 -1.11 -13.42 32.96
CA PRO A 634 -0.09 -14.31 32.41
C PRO A 634 -0.77 -15.23 31.39
N SER A 635 -0.24 -15.24 30.17
CA SER A 635 -0.76 -16.06 29.07
C SER A 635 -0.88 -17.50 29.56
N GLY A 636 -2.10 -18.03 29.62
CA GLY A 636 -2.38 -19.41 29.99
C GLY A 636 -1.69 -20.37 29.03
N GLU A 637 -1.14 -21.44 29.61
CA GLU A 637 -0.39 -22.53 28.95
C GLU A 637 -1.14 -23.21 27.81
#